data_AF-A0A845HLA2-F1
#
_entry.id   AF-A0A845HLA2-F1
#
_cell.length_a   1.000
_cell.length_b   1.000
_cell.length_c   1.000
_cell.angle_alpha   90.00
_cell.angle_beta   90.00
_cell.angle_gamma   90.00
#
_symmetry.space_group_name_H-M   'P 1'
#
loop_
_entity.id
_entity.type
_entity.pdbx_description
1 polymer ?
#
loop_
_entity_poly.entity_id
_entity_poly.type
_entity_poly.pdbx_seq_one_letter_code
_entity_poly.pdbx_strand_id
1 'polypeptide(L)'
;MGLRYGRDRVVRGLLHFLLGKGISSIAGFLGIVLVIRLLPVDQFASYSVLVALVETLTAVSGLGLAHALLRYVPELYAQHYQQALRRYVGGSVMLRSAVLLLATLVAFLCSNHLAPLIGLGDEIGPFRLFLLLVFVRSTSQFLSQILESTLHQANAQFAFSLSAVTRLAGMLYLSSRHDVRLMEVIWVEVASDALGLAVMLYGVLRMLSQGAEGGAIPDDDAHWLRRHLRQIGRFALAGYAQHLAILPYGGNTNRLVGGRMLADAAMASYGFAQSLYEYVKRYLPAQLLVGLIRPVVVARYAQHRDFADAARMSGKVLQINMLCIGAAFVGLAVGGPEAIKWMSAGKYGTEVAVILLALFIVLLLETQRQQLELLVQTVEIYKVLIPSNVVLAASVLLAVLLLPAWGAVSFPVANIVGLVIANAWVQRRMDAFGFRFRHDWISSAQVLGIIAVATLVGLGLKEPGMSWYLAALLSGVVYSVLGYFICGDMVRDFVSDLTGSGRKLLPPLEPAAAVDRPTIAFGVLSSKQSTAAVEQIAAAVHPHPVYVHHDFSKQPDFAPRGDNITLLEQPVTTAWGDWSLVEATYRLMARALANPAVTHFQLLSESCLPLQDIARFEAYLLKEQPDAMIDILPVSTDQILYSHGWRYLPRTALLRRIGRRASTWVAGNQHAHRDLGSLNLSLALPAANFSGRVAQWVGRSALRLAARSGQRLLDANALQGYAIGAQWFGANRRTVQWLLLARQALPAFTAHYQRCHIPDESYVHTLLHNAVAAGLPLRMAPANHALYWDGNGTGPDLLTDRDYGRLSASGKYFGRKFDLDPATALRRRVLDRAGAAGRVSGAPH
;
A
#
# COMPACT_ATOMS: atom_id res chain seq x y z
N MET A 1 -9.76 16.46 -19.81
CA MET A 1 -8.39 15.90 -19.76
C MET A 1 -8.47 14.43 -19.34
N GLY A 2 -8.63 13.51 -20.30
CA GLY A 2 -8.64 12.07 -20.01
C GLY A 2 -7.21 11.60 -19.73
N LEU A 3 -6.95 11.15 -18.50
CA LEU A 3 -5.65 10.66 -18.04
C LEU A 3 -5.17 9.49 -18.93
N ARG A 4 -4.16 9.72 -19.77
CA ARG A 4 -3.38 8.68 -20.48
C ARG A 4 -2.65 7.68 -19.55
N TYR A 5 -2.82 7.83 -18.23
CA TYR A 5 -2.30 6.97 -17.16
C TYR A 5 -3.38 6.01 -16.63
N GLY A 6 -3.89 5.13 -17.48
CA GLY A 6 -4.81 4.08 -17.04
C GLY A 6 -4.09 3.03 -16.18
N ARG A 7 -4.64 2.71 -14.99
CA ARG A 7 -4.15 1.67 -14.05
C ARG A 7 -3.81 0.35 -14.76
N ASP A 8 -4.61 -0.04 -15.75
CA ASP A 8 -4.40 -1.29 -16.52
C ASP A 8 -3.20 -1.26 -17.47
N ARG A 9 -2.74 -0.08 -17.90
CA ARG A 9 -1.53 0.06 -18.72
C ARG A 9 -0.28 0.06 -17.83
N VAL A 10 -0.37 0.63 -16.63
CA VAL A 10 0.71 0.57 -15.62
C VAL A 10 0.92 -0.87 -15.13
N VAL A 11 -0.15 -1.60 -14.81
CA VAL A 11 -0.06 -2.99 -14.32
C VAL A 11 0.46 -3.94 -15.41
N ARG A 12 -0.03 -3.84 -16.66
CA ARG A 12 0.50 -4.64 -17.78
C ARG A 12 1.95 -4.29 -18.11
N GLY A 13 2.30 -3.00 -18.10
CA GLY A 13 3.69 -2.54 -18.23
C GLY A 13 4.60 -3.11 -17.15
N LEU A 14 4.11 -3.18 -15.89
CA LEU A 14 4.86 -3.75 -14.78
C LEU A 14 5.12 -5.26 -14.94
N LEU A 15 4.15 -6.04 -15.41
CA LEU A 15 4.31 -7.48 -15.60
C LEU A 15 5.35 -7.81 -16.68
N HIS A 16 5.28 -7.15 -17.84
CA HIS A 16 6.28 -7.31 -18.89
C HIS A 16 7.66 -6.83 -18.44
N PHE A 17 7.72 -5.75 -17.66
CA PHE A 17 8.94 -5.26 -17.04
C PHE A 17 9.56 -6.28 -16.06
N LEU A 18 8.76 -6.87 -15.17
CA LEU A 18 9.24 -7.86 -14.20
C LEU A 18 9.71 -9.14 -14.88
N LEU A 19 9.00 -9.62 -15.92
CA LEU A 19 9.43 -10.78 -16.71
C LEU A 19 10.76 -10.52 -17.43
N GLY A 20 10.88 -9.38 -18.11
CA GLY A 20 12.12 -8.99 -18.78
C GLY A 20 13.29 -8.85 -17.80
N LYS A 21 13.05 -8.20 -16.65
CA LYS A 21 14.07 -8.09 -15.58
C LYS A 21 14.47 -9.45 -15.04
N GLY A 22 13.51 -10.36 -14.83
CA GLY A 22 13.78 -11.73 -14.39
C GLY A 22 14.78 -12.47 -15.29
N ILE A 23 14.56 -12.44 -16.61
CA ILE A 23 15.48 -13.07 -17.58
C ILE A 23 16.86 -12.42 -17.53
N SER A 24 16.93 -11.09 -17.63
CA SER A 24 18.20 -10.35 -17.58
C SER A 24 18.95 -10.58 -16.27
N SER A 25 18.22 -10.82 -15.19
CA SER A 25 18.79 -11.12 -13.89
C SER A 25 19.50 -12.47 -13.91
N ILE A 26 18.78 -13.57 -14.14
CA ILE A 26 19.36 -14.90 -14.11
C ILE A 26 20.55 -15.00 -15.08
N ALA A 27 20.39 -14.47 -16.30
CA ALA A 27 21.48 -14.45 -17.28
C ALA A 27 22.68 -13.60 -16.83
N GLY A 28 22.45 -12.41 -16.29
CA GLY A 28 23.50 -11.53 -15.77
C GLY A 28 24.24 -12.13 -14.57
N PHE A 29 23.52 -12.76 -13.64
CA PHE A 29 24.10 -13.45 -12.48
C PHE A 29 24.99 -14.62 -12.90
N LEU A 30 24.48 -15.50 -13.76
CA LEU A 30 25.26 -16.63 -14.26
C LEU A 30 26.46 -16.15 -15.08
N GLY A 31 26.29 -15.09 -15.86
CA GLY A 31 27.37 -14.46 -16.61
C GLY A 31 28.51 -13.99 -15.72
N ILE A 32 28.21 -13.29 -14.62
CA ILE A 32 29.27 -12.84 -13.70
C ILE A 32 29.94 -14.00 -12.95
N VAL A 33 29.18 -15.03 -12.57
CA VAL A 33 29.74 -16.27 -11.98
C VAL A 33 30.71 -16.94 -12.94
N LEU A 34 30.39 -16.99 -14.23
CA LEU A 34 31.31 -17.53 -15.24
C LEU A 34 32.57 -16.66 -15.39
N VAL A 35 32.46 -15.33 -15.40
CA VAL A 35 33.65 -14.46 -15.43
C VAL A 35 34.61 -14.78 -14.27
N ILE A 36 34.06 -14.94 -13.06
CA ILE A 36 34.83 -15.30 -11.86
C ILE A 36 35.48 -16.69 -12.00
N ARG A 37 34.76 -17.66 -12.57
CA ARG A 37 35.29 -19.02 -12.80
C ARG A 37 36.34 -19.08 -13.90
N LEU A 38 36.21 -18.29 -14.95
CA LEU A 38 37.08 -18.33 -16.12
C LEU A 38 38.39 -17.58 -15.90
N LEU A 39 38.34 -16.38 -15.31
CA LEU A 39 39.53 -15.53 -15.18
C LEU A 39 40.44 -15.96 -14.03
N PRO A 40 41.77 -15.98 -14.22
CA PRO A 40 42.75 -16.02 -13.13
C PRO A 40 42.54 -14.91 -12.09
N VAL A 41 43.08 -15.09 -10.88
CA VAL A 41 42.83 -14.17 -9.74
C VAL A 41 43.35 -12.76 -10.03
N ASP A 42 44.56 -12.66 -10.58
CA ASP A 42 45.21 -11.43 -11.05
C ASP A 42 44.37 -10.72 -12.14
N GLN A 43 43.97 -11.45 -13.18
CA GLN A 43 43.15 -10.88 -14.25
C GLN A 43 41.75 -10.48 -13.77
N PHE A 44 41.18 -11.18 -12.80
CA PHE A 44 39.90 -10.81 -12.20
C PHE A 44 40.03 -9.56 -11.30
N ALA A 45 41.16 -9.39 -10.60
CA ALA A 45 41.46 -8.14 -9.89
C ALA A 45 41.44 -6.95 -10.87
N SER A 46 42.15 -7.09 -11.98
CA SER A 46 42.19 -6.09 -13.06
C SER A 46 40.81 -5.82 -13.66
N TYR A 47 40.05 -6.88 -13.96
CA TYR A 47 38.66 -6.77 -14.41
C TYR A 47 37.81 -5.96 -13.43
N SER A 48 37.92 -6.21 -12.13
CA SER A 48 37.14 -5.49 -11.12
C SER A 48 37.45 -4.00 -11.10
N VAL A 49 38.72 -3.62 -11.26
CA VAL A 49 39.12 -2.20 -11.36
C VAL A 49 38.54 -1.58 -12.64
N LEU A 50 38.64 -2.28 -13.76
CA LEU A 50 38.11 -1.83 -15.05
C LEU A 50 36.60 -1.56 -14.98
N VAL A 51 35.81 -2.43 -14.35
CA VAL A 51 34.35 -2.23 -14.20
C VAL A 51 34.01 -0.88 -13.54
N ALA A 52 34.83 -0.40 -12.61
CA ALA A 52 34.62 0.90 -11.96
C ALA A 52 34.80 2.10 -12.90
N LEU A 53 35.54 1.95 -14.00
CA LEU A 53 35.73 3.00 -15.01
C LEU A 53 34.42 3.34 -15.72
N VAL A 54 33.49 2.38 -15.86
CA VAL A 54 32.19 2.64 -16.52
C VAL A 54 31.45 3.76 -15.83
N GLU A 55 31.20 3.63 -14.52
CA GLU A 55 30.46 4.64 -13.76
C GLU A 55 31.28 5.92 -13.59
N THR A 56 32.58 5.81 -13.37
CA THR A 56 33.46 6.98 -13.14
C THR A 56 33.54 7.86 -14.39
N LEU A 57 33.84 7.28 -15.56
CA LEU A 57 33.87 8.02 -16.81
C LEU A 57 32.47 8.46 -17.24
N THR A 58 31.41 7.69 -16.95
CA THR A 58 30.02 8.14 -17.17
C THR A 58 29.70 9.39 -16.37
N ALA A 59 30.02 9.39 -15.08
CA ALA A 59 29.76 10.50 -14.18
C ALA A 59 30.54 11.73 -14.63
N VAL A 60 31.85 11.62 -14.84
CA VAL A 60 32.70 12.75 -15.23
C VAL A 60 32.33 13.30 -16.61
N SER A 61 31.96 12.48 -17.58
CA SER A 61 31.59 12.95 -18.93
C SER A 61 30.11 13.33 -19.09
N GLY A 62 29.31 13.30 -18.01
CA GLY A 62 27.85 13.42 -18.08
C GLY A 62 27.28 14.81 -18.35
N LEU A 63 28.00 15.89 -18.00
CA LEU A 63 27.59 17.30 -18.16
C LEU A 63 26.17 17.65 -17.65
N GLY A 64 25.63 16.86 -16.72
CA GLY A 64 24.28 17.05 -16.18
C GLY A 64 23.13 16.71 -17.13
N LEU A 65 23.41 16.19 -18.33
CA LEU A 65 22.41 15.91 -19.35
C LEU A 65 21.34 14.92 -18.86
N ALA A 66 21.75 13.88 -18.13
CA ALA A 66 20.82 12.89 -17.55
C ALA A 66 19.76 13.54 -16.64
N HIS A 67 20.17 14.50 -15.79
CA HIS A 67 19.25 15.21 -14.88
C HIS A 67 18.24 16.04 -15.65
N ALA A 68 18.69 16.78 -16.66
CA ALA A 68 17.83 17.59 -17.50
C ALA A 68 16.85 16.75 -18.33
N LEU A 69 17.32 15.64 -18.92
CA LEU A 69 16.47 14.73 -19.69
C LEU A 69 15.32 14.18 -18.85
N LEU A 70 15.61 13.68 -17.64
CA LEU A 70 14.59 13.13 -16.74
C LEU A 70 13.52 14.16 -16.34
N ARG A 71 13.81 15.47 -16.41
CA ARG A 71 12.85 16.53 -16.12
C ARG A 71 12.05 16.98 -17.34
N TYR A 72 12.73 17.24 -18.46
CA TYR A 72 12.16 17.94 -19.62
C TYR A 72 11.66 17.01 -20.73
N VAL A 73 12.24 15.82 -20.91
CA VAL A 73 11.79 14.87 -21.94
C VAL A 73 10.36 14.38 -21.69
N PRO A 74 9.98 13.96 -20.47
CA PRO A 74 8.59 13.57 -20.19
C PRO A 74 7.60 14.71 -20.46
N GLU A 75 7.98 15.94 -20.15
CA GLU A 75 7.15 17.14 -20.33
C GLU A 75 6.91 17.43 -21.81
N LEU A 76 7.98 17.47 -22.62
CA LEU A 76 7.89 17.66 -24.07
C LEU A 76 7.09 16.55 -24.75
N TYR A 77 7.29 15.30 -24.31
CA TYR A 77 6.57 14.15 -24.82
C TYR A 77 5.07 14.20 -24.46
N ALA A 78 4.73 14.55 -23.22
CA ALA A 78 3.35 14.62 -22.75
C ALA A 78 2.56 15.79 -23.37
N GLN A 79 3.21 16.93 -23.61
CA GLN A 79 2.61 18.13 -24.20
C GLN A 79 2.66 18.15 -25.75
N HIS A 80 3.06 17.04 -26.38
CA HIS A 80 3.07 16.89 -27.84
C HIS A 80 4.02 17.84 -28.61
N TYR A 81 5.08 18.33 -27.96
CA TYR A 81 6.16 19.09 -28.61
C TYR A 81 7.03 18.16 -29.46
N GLN A 82 6.81 18.10 -30.78
CA GLN A 82 7.51 17.13 -31.64
C GLN A 82 8.88 17.64 -32.08
N GLN A 83 8.96 18.88 -32.57
CA GLN A 83 10.23 19.43 -33.08
C GLN A 83 11.19 19.72 -31.94
N ALA A 84 10.71 20.30 -30.82
CA ALA A 84 11.54 20.54 -29.66
C ALA A 84 12.06 19.23 -29.07
N LEU A 85 11.22 18.19 -28.96
CA LEU A 85 11.64 16.87 -28.48
C LEU A 85 12.71 16.25 -29.38
N ARG A 86 12.50 16.21 -30.70
CA ARG A 86 13.48 15.66 -31.67
C ARG A 86 14.82 16.39 -31.60
N ARG A 87 14.80 17.72 -31.60
CA ARG A 87 16.03 18.53 -31.52
C ARG A 87 16.72 18.37 -30.17
N TYR A 88 15.96 18.35 -29.07
CA TYR A 88 16.52 18.24 -27.74
C TYR A 88 17.12 16.86 -27.48
N VAL A 89 16.38 15.78 -27.79
CA VAL A 89 16.86 14.40 -27.64
C VAL A 89 18.03 14.14 -28.58
N GLY A 90 17.90 14.48 -29.87
CA GLY A 90 18.96 14.29 -30.86
C GLY A 90 20.23 15.08 -30.51
N GLY A 91 20.09 16.35 -30.14
CA GLY A 91 21.20 17.19 -29.69
C GLY A 91 21.85 16.67 -28.40
N SER A 92 21.06 16.20 -27.44
CA SER A 92 21.58 15.64 -26.18
C SER A 92 22.32 14.32 -26.40
N VAL A 93 21.81 13.43 -27.26
CA VAL A 93 22.48 12.17 -27.63
C VAL A 93 23.78 12.46 -28.37
N MET A 94 23.78 13.38 -29.34
CA MET A 94 24.99 13.76 -30.08
C MET A 94 26.05 14.36 -29.15
N LEU A 95 25.66 15.32 -28.30
CA LEU A 95 26.57 15.95 -27.35
C LEU A 95 27.11 14.93 -26.34
N ARG A 96 26.26 14.08 -25.78
CA ARG A 96 26.66 13.04 -24.83
C ARG A 96 27.67 12.08 -25.46
N SER A 97 27.39 11.58 -26.66
CA SER A 97 28.27 10.66 -27.39
C SER A 97 29.59 11.33 -27.76
N ALA A 98 29.58 12.59 -28.21
CA ALA A 98 30.80 13.33 -28.55
C ALA A 98 31.70 13.56 -27.33
N VAL A 99 31.12 13.98 -26.20
CA VAL A 99 31.87 14.22 -24.95
C VAL A 99 32.40 12.91 -24.36
N LEU A 100 31.60 11.83 -24.42
CA LEU A 100 32.06 10.51 -23.98
C LEU A 100 33.18 9.98 -24.87
N LEU A 101 33.05 10.11 -26.19
CA LEU A 101 34.08 9.72 -27.15
C LEU A 101 35.37 10.49 -26.93
N LEU A 102 35.29 11.80 -26.68
CA LEU A 102 36.45 12.60 -26.33
C LEU A 102 37.09 12.12 -25.03
N ALA A 103 36.29 11.86 -23.99
CA ALA A 103 36.79 11.38 -22.70
C ALA A 103 37.47 10.00 -22.83
N THR A 104 36.88 9.06 -23.57
CA THR A 104 37.48 7.74 -23.79
C THR A 104 38.70 7.80 -24.72
N LEU A 105 38.71 8.69 -25.71
CA LEU A 105 39.89 8.91 -26.57
C LEU A 105 41.05 9.51 -25.78
N VAL A 106 40.79 10.52 -24.93
CA VAL A 106 41.81 11.07 -24.03
C VAL A 106 42.34 9.98 -23.09
N ALA A 107 41.45 9.18 -22.50
CA ALA A 107 41.86 8.07 -21.65
C ALA A 107 42.70 7.02 -22.41
N PHE A 108 42.39 6.77 -23.69
CA PHE A 108 43.12 5.85 -24.55
C PHE A 108 44.52 6.38 -24.87
N LEU A 109 44.63 7.64 -25.26
CA LEU A 109 45.91 8.29 -25.58
C LEU A 109 46.81 8.39 -24.33
N CYS A 110 46.21 8.66 -23.18
CA CYS A 110 46.91 8.73 -21.89
C CYS A 110 46.99 7.38 -21.16
N SER A 111 46.72 6.25 -21.83
CA SER A 111 46.61 4.94 -21.16
C SER A 111 47.87 4.55 -20.38
N ASN A 112 49.05 4.90 -20.91
CA ASN A 112 50.34 4.58 -20.30
C ASN A 112 50.55 5.31 -18.97
N HIS A 113 49.85 6.42 -18.73
CA HIS A 113 49.91 7.18 -17.49
C HIS A 113 48.72 6.86 -16.57
N LEU A 114 47.52 6.68 -17.14
CA LEU A 114 46.32 6.45 -16.37
C LEU A 114 46.23 5.02 -15.80
N ALA A 115 46.62 4.01 -16.57
CA ALA A 115 46.50 2.62 -16.13
C ALA A 115 47.37 2.32 -14.88
N PRO A 116 48.64 2.75 -14.79
CA PRO A 116 49.45 2.56 -13.58
C PRO A 116 48.89 3.27 -12.33
N LEU A 117 48.20 4.41 -12.48
CA LEU A 117 47.64 5.16 -11.34
C LEU A 117 46.59 4.37 -10.57
N ILE A 118 45.89 3.46 -11.25
CA ILE A 118 44.83 2.62 -10.69
C ILE A 118 45.25 1.15 -10.53
N GLY A 119 46.55 0.86 -10.64
CA GLY A 119 47.10 -0.49 -10.48
C GLY A 119 46.96 -1.40 -11.70
N LEU A 120 46.78 -0.85 -12.90
CA LEU A 120 46.67 -1.60 -14.15
C LEU A 120 47.91 -1.41 -15.05
N GLY A 121 49.09 -1.23 -14.44
CA GLY A 121 50.33 -0.94 -15.18
C GLY A 121 50.71 -2.02 -16.19
N ASP A 122 50.45 -3.29 -15.84
CA ASP A 122 50.77 -4.45 -16.68
C ASP A 122 49.64 -4.80 -17.67
N GLU A 123 48.47 -4.16 -17.53
CA GLU A 123 47.24 -4.50 -18.27
C GLU A 123 46.76 -3.36 -19.18
N ILE A 124 47.71 -2.68 -19.84
CA ILE A 124 47.41 -1.54 -20.75
C ILE A 124 46.53 -1.98 -21.93
N GLY A 125 46.76 -3.20 -22.46
CA GLY A 125 45.96 -3.77 -23.55
C GLY A 125 44.48 -3.89 -23.17
N PRO A 126 44.15 -4.66 -22.11
CA PRO A 126 42.78 -4.75 -21.60
C PRO A 126 42.18 -3.40 -21.22
N PHE A 127 42.94 -2.49 -20.60
CA PHE A 127 42.47 -1.14 -20.29
C PHE A 127 41.99 -0.40 -21.54
N ARG A 128 42.79 -0.40 -22.62
CA ARG A 128 42.44 0.25 -23.89
C ARG A 128 41.18 -0.35 -24.51
N LEU A 129 41.06 -1.68 -24.54
CA LEU A 129 39.85 -2.32 -25.06
C LEU A 129 38.63 -2.00 -24.19
N PHE A 130 38.80 -1.96 -22.87
CA PHE A 130 37.72 -1.70 -21.95
C PHE A 130 37.11 -0.29 -22.13
N LEU A 131 37.88 0.69 -22.60
CA LEU A 131 37.36 2.02 -22.95
C LEU A 131 36.29 1.97 -24.06
N LEU A 132 36.37 1.01 -24.98
CA LEU A 132 35.31 0.76 -25.96
C LEU A 132 34.04 0.26 -25.26
N LEU A 133 34.18 -0.65 -24.29
CA LEU A 133 33.06 -1.13 -23.49
C LEU A 133 32.42 0.02 -22.68
N VAL A 134 33.24 0.89 -22.08
CA VAL A 134 32.76 2.11 -21.40
C VAL A 134 31.93 2.95 -22.36
N PHE A 135 32.41 3.21 -23.58
CA PHE A 135 31.66 3.98 -24.56
C PHE A 135 30.29 3.34 -24.87
N VAL A 136 30.27 2.05 -25.21
CA VAL A 136 29.05 1.32 -25.58
C VAL A 136 28.05 1.27 -24.42
N ARG A 137 28.50 0.84 -23.24
CA ARG A 137 27.65 0.64 -22.05
C ARG A 137 27.07 1.96 -21.54
N SER A 138 27.87 3.01 -21.48
CA SER A 138 27.43 4.32 -20.99
C SER A 138 26.44 4.99 -21.96
N THR A 139 26.65 4.81 -23.27
CA THR A 139 25.70 5.28 -24.30
C THR A 139 24.39 4.53 -24.20
N SER A 140 24.44 3.20 -24.06
CA SER A 140 23.26 2.36 -23.87
C SER A 140 22.45 2.80 -22.64
N GLN A 141 23.11 2.98 -21.49
CA GLN A 141 22.45 3.47 -20.26
C GLN A 141 21.79 4.85 -20.43
N PHE A 142 22.41 5.76 -21.18
CA PHE A 142 21.84 7.07 -21.46
C PHE A 142 20.57 6.97 -22.34
N LEU A 143 20.58 6.13 -23.38
CA LEU A 143 19.41 5.89 -24.22
C LEU A 143 18.29 5.19 -23.44
N SER A 144 18.63 4.30 -22.51
CA SER A 144 17.65 3.62 -21.65
C SER A 144 16.87 4.64 -20.80
N GLN A 145 17.54 5.63 -20.21
CA GLN A 145 16.89 6.68 -19.42
C GLN A 145 15.88 7.49 -20.25
N ILE A 146 16.19 7.77 -21.52
CA ILE A 146 15.27 8.47 -22.44
C ILE A 146 14.00 7.63 -22.65
N LEU A 147 14.17 6.35 -23.01
CA LEU A 147 13.05 5.42 -23.23
C LEU A 147 12.21 5.21 -21.96
N GLU A 148 12.85 5.07 -20.80
CA GLU A 148 12.18 4.91 -19.52
C GLU A 148 11.35 6.15 -19.17
N SER A 149 11.89 7.34 -19.40
CA SER A 149 11.23 8.61 -19.11
C SER A 149 9.96 8.85 -19.97
N THR A 150 9.89 8.24 -21.16
CA THR A 150 8.74 8.32 -22.07
C THR A 150 7.85 7.07 -22.06
N LEU A 151 7.95 6.23 -21.02
CA LEU A 151 7.16 4.99 -20.84
C LEU A 151 7.42 3.90 -21.90
N HIS A 152 8.55 3.93 -22.60
CA HIS A 152 8.99 2.91 -23.55
C HIS A 152 9.94 1.88 -22.91
N GLN A 153 9.76 1.61 -21.62
CA GLN A 153 10.63 0.75 -20.82
C GLN A 153 10.76 -0.69 -21.36
N ALA A 154 9.75 -1.20 -22.07
CA ALA A 154 9.79 -2.52 -22.69
C ALA A 154 10.96 -2.68 -23.69
N ASN A 155 11.24 -1.63 -24.48
CA ASN A 155 12.35 -1.64 -25.45
C ASN A 155 13.71 -1.66 -24.73
N ALA A 156 13.86 -0.83 -23.69
CA ALA A 156 15.07 -0.79 -22.88
C ALA A 156 15.32 -2.14 -22.17
N GLN A 157 14.27 -2.74 -21.60
CA GLN A 157 14.38 -4.01 -20.90
C GLN A 157 14.69 -5.17 -21.85
N PHE A 158 14.09 -5.19 -23.05
CA PHE A 158 14.44 -6.17 -24.07
C PHE A 158 15.91 -6.07 -24.48
N ALA A 159 16.43 -4.85 -24.70
CA ALA A 159 17.84 -4.63 -25.00
C ALA A 159 18.78 -5.14 -23.88
N PHE A 160 18.46 -4.85 -22.61
CA PHE A 160 19.22 -5.37 -21.47
C PHE A 160 19.19 -6.90 -21.37
N SER A 161 18.02 -7.52 -21.61
CA SER A 161 17.88 -8.97 -21.62
C SER A 161 18.67 -9.60 -22.76
N LEU A 162 18.63 -9.01 -23.96
CA LEU A 162 19.42 -9.47 -25.10
C LEU A 162 20.91 -9.44 -24.78
N SER A 163 21.43 -8.32 -24.28
CA SER A 163 22.85 -8.20 -23.87
C SER A 163 23.24 -9.18 -22.76
N ALA A 164 22.36 -9.41 -21.78
CA ALA A 164 22.65 -10.37 -20.70
C ALA A 164 22.70 -11.81 -21.21
N VAL A 165 21.77 -12.21 -22.08
CA VAL A 165 21.69 -13.56 -22.65
C VAL A 165 22.83 -13.82 -23.62
N THR A 166 23.15 -12.87 -24.51
CA THR A 166 24.28 -13.01 -25.44
C THR A 166 25.61 -13.04 -24.70
N ARG A 167 25.75 -12.25 -23.62
CA ARG A 167 26.92 -12.32 -22.74
C ARG A 167 27.04 -13.67 -22.07
N LEU A 168 25.95 -14.20 -21.50
CA LEU A 168 25.95 -15.55 -20.91
C LEU A 168 26.35 -16.61 -21.95
N ALA A 169 25.78 -16.55 -23.16
CA ALA A 169 26.13 -17.47 -24.24
C ALA A 169 27.62 -17.35 -24.63
N GLY A 170 28.15 -16.13 -24.71
CA GLY A 170 29.57 -15.88 -24.96
C GLY A 170 30.47 -16.39 -23.84
N MET A 171 30.10 -16.21 -22.57
CA MET A 171 30.86 -16.77 -21.44
C MET A 171 30.82 -18.30 -21.41
N LEU A 172 29.68 -18.91 -21.75
CA LEU A 172 29.57 -20.37 -21.89
C LEU A 172 30.45 -20.88 -23.04
N TYR A 173 30.49 -20.14 -24.16
CA TYR A 173 31.40 -20.45 -25.26
C TYR A 173 32.87 -20.34 -24.86
N LEU A 174 33.26 -19.33 -24.09
CA LEU A 174 34.62 -19.23 -23.57
C LEU A 174 34.94 -20.36 -22.58
N SER A 175 33.95 -20.86 -21.83
CA SER A 175 34.16 -21.96 -20.89
C SER A 175 34.54 -23.29 -21.52
N SER A 176 34.30 -23.48 -22.83
CA SER A 176 34.76 -24.68 -23.56
C SER A 176 36.18 -24.55 -24.11
N ARG A 177 36.80 -23.37 -23.99
CA ARG A 177 38.19 -23.14 -24.41
C ARG A 177 39.15 -23.30 -23.24
N HIS A 178 40.35 -23.80 -23.53
CA HIS A 178 41.46 -23.79 -22.59
C HIS A 178 42.15 -22.41 -22.63
N ASP A 179 42.53 -21.86 -21.46
CA ASP A 179 43.23 -20.58 -21.29
C ASP A 179 42.43 -19.32 -21.71
N VAL A 180 41.32 -19.04 -21.03
CA VAL A 180 40.55 -17.79 -21.22
C VAL A 180 41.27 -16.63 -20.53
N ARG A 181 41.55 -15.56 -21.29
CA ARG A 181 42.17 -14.34 -20.75
C ARG A 181 41.15 -13.21 -20.63
N LEU A 182 41.58 -12.13 -19.97
CA LEU A 182 40.79 -10.93 -19.74
C LEU A 182 40.29 -10.30 -21.05
N MET A 183 41.10 -10.34 -22.12
CA MET A 183 40.76 -9.73 -23.40
C MET A 183 39.54 -10.38 -24.06
N GLU A 184 39.45 -11.72 -24.06
CA GLU A 184 38.32 -12.44 -24.65
C GLU A 184 37.02 -12.15 -23.91
N VAL A 185 37.08 -12.06 -22.57
CA VAL A 185 35.94 -11.70 -21.73
C VAL A 185 35.44 -10.30 -22.08
N ILE A 186 36.34 -9.32 -22.23
CA ILE A 186 35.97 -7.94 -22.60
C ILE A 186 35.35 -7.91 -24.00
N TRP A 187 35.89 -8.63 -24.98
CA TRP A 187 35.30 -8.69 -26.33
C TRP A 187 33.88 -9.25 -26.32
N VAL A 188 33.61 -10.31 -25.55
CA VAL A 188 32.26 -10.85 -25.37
C VAL A 188 31.33 -9.79 -24.79
N GLU A 189 31.77 -9.03 -23.78
CA GLU A 189 30.96 -7.94 -23.22
C GLU A 189 30.70 -6.81 -24.22
N VAL A 190 31.71 -6.39 -24.97
CA VAL A 190 31.59 -5.34 -26.00
C VAL A 190 30.57 -5.76 -27.06
N ALA A 191 30.70 -6.97 -27.62
CA ALA A 191 29.80 -7.48 -28.65
C ALA A 191 28.35 -7.58 -28.12
N SER A 192 28.18 -8.08 -26.90
CA SER A 192 26.88 -8.25 -26.26
C SER A 192 26.19 -6.91 -25.99
N ASP A 193 26.94 -5.92 -25.50
CA ASP A 193 26.41 -4.58 -25.21
C ASP A 193 26.19 -3.76 -26.48
N ALA A 194 26.98 -3.98 -27.55
CA ALA A 194 26.79 -3.34 -28.84
C ALA A 194 25.46 -3.76 -29.50
N LEU A 195 25.10 -5.04 -29.39
CA LEU A 195 23.79 -5.54 -29.82
C LEU A 195 22.64 -4.86 -29.07
N GLY A 196 22.77 -4.74 -27.74
CA GLY A 196 21.79 -4.02 -26.92
C GLY A 196 21.69 -2.54 -27.29
N LEU A 197 22.83 -1.89 -27.53
CA LEU A 197 22.90 -0.49 -27.96
C LEU A 197 22.18 -0.26 -29.30
N ALA A 198 22.35 -1.16 -30.28
CA ALA A 198 21.66 -1.06 -31.57
C ALA A 198 20.13 -1.11 -31.40
N VAL A 199 19.64 -2.01 -30.54
CA VAL A 199 18.21 -2.10 -30.19
C VAL A 199 17.72 -0.84 -29.47
N MET A 200 18.51 -0.30 -28.53
CA MET A 200 18.15 0.95 -27.84
C MET A 200 18.09 2.13 -28.79
N LEU A 201 19.06 2.26 -29.70
CA LEU A 201 19.07 3.31 -30.71
C LEU A 201 17.85 3.22 -31.62
N TYR A 202 17.53 2.02 -32.10
CA TYR A 202 16.31 1.78 -32.87
C TYR A 202 15.05 2.18 -32.06
N GLY A 203 15.00 1.82 -30.78
CA GLY A 203 13.91 2.21 -29.88
C GLY A 203 13.73 3.72 -29.77
N VAL A 204 14.81 4.48 -29.61
CA VAL A 204 14.77 5.96 -29.52
C VAL A 204 14.38 6.57 -30.86
N LEU A 205 14.94 6.08 -31.98
CA LEU A 205 14.58 6.56 -33.32
C LEU A 205 13.11 6.32 -33.63
N ARG A 206 12.58 5.15 -33.28
CA ARG A 206 11.17 4.80 -33.41
C ARG A 206 10.28 5.69 -32.52
N MET A 207 10.69 5.94 -31.28
CA MET A 207 9.97 6.85 -30.37
C MET A 207 9.91 8.28 -30.92
N LEU A 208 10.99 8.76 -31.55
CA LEU A 208 11.02 10.07 -32.19
C LEU A 208 10.23 10.14 -33.50
N SER A 209 10.12 9.03 -34.23
CA SER A 209 9.39 8.98 -35.51
C SER A 209 7.88 8.85 -35.35
N GLN A 210 7.40 8.26 -34.26
CA GLN A 210 5.98 8.19 -33.92
C GLN A 210 5.43 9.61 -33.67
N GLY A 211 4.74 10.16 -34.66
CA GLY A 211 3.99 11.42 -34.54
C GLY A 211 2.85 11.30 -33.55
N ALA A 212 2.42 12.43 -32.98
CA ALA A 212 1.29 12.48 -32.06
C ALA A 212 0.01 11.97 -32.72
N GLU A 213 -0.38 10.73 -32.45
CA GLU A 213 -1.72 10.26 -32.76
C GLU A 213 -2.73 11.05 -31.91
N GLY A 214 -3.45 11.97 -32.56
CA GLY A 214 -4.63 12.65 -32.01
C GLY A 214 -4.40 13.87 -31.12
N GLY A 215 -3.21 14.47 -31.10
CA GLY A 215 -2.93 15.71 -30.32
C GLY A 215 -2.51 16.88 -31.20
N ALA A 216 -3.08 18.06 -30.97
CA ALA A 216 -2.65 19.29 -31.64
C ALA A 216 -1.19 19.63 -31.23
N ILE A 217 -0.35 19.96 -32.21
CA ILE A 217 1.02 20.42 -31.97
C ILE A 217 0.94 21.87 -31.46
N PRO A 218 1.62 22.21 -30.34
CA PRO A 218 1.67 23.59 -29.86
C PRO A 218 2.28 24.55 -30.89
N ASP A 219 1.71 25.74 -31.05
CA ASP A 219 2.19 26.77 -32.01
C ASP A 219 3.65 27.17 -31.78
N ASP A 220 4.12 27.03 -30.54
CA ASP A 220 5.40 27.50 -30.08
C ASP A 220 6.51 26.43 -30.10
N ASP A 221 6.23 25.25 -30.67
CA ASP A 221 7.09 24.05 -30.67
C ASP A 221 8.48 24.29 -31.27
N ALA A 222 8.54 24.93 -32.44
CA ALA A 222 9.82 25.20 -33.11
C ALA A 222 10.77 26.08 -32.28
N HIS A 223 10.22 26.94 -31.42
CA HIS A 223 10.96 27.95 -30.65
C HIS A 223 11.08 27.62 -29.16
N TRP A 224 10.35 26.62 -28.65
CA TRP A 224 10.32 26.26 -27.24
C TRP A 224 11.73 26.00 -26.69
N LEU A 225 12.52 25.19 -27.41
CA LEU A 225 13.86 24.81 -26.97
C LEU A 225 14.81 26.01 -26.86
N ARG A 226 14.74 26.95 -27.82
CA ARG A 226 15.60 28.15 -27.80
C ARG A 226 15.29 29.04 -26.60
N ARG A 227 14.01 29.16 -26.23
CA ARG A 227 13.59 29.98 -25.07
C ARG A 227 14.03 29.37 -23.73
N HIS A 228 14.00 28.04 -23.62
CA HIS A 228 14.30 27.36 -22.35
C HIS A 228 15.75 26.88 -22.21
N LEU A 229 16.59 26.98 -23.26
CA LEU A 229 17.95 26.44 -23.27
C LEU A 229 18.82 26.92 -22.09
N ARG A 230 18.73 28.21 -21.73
CA ARG A 230 19.49 28.78 -20.60
C ARG A 230 19.05 28.20 -19.26
N GLN A 231 17.74 27.98 -19.08
CA GLN A 231 17.19 27.39 -17.86
C GLN A 231 17.59 25.92 -17.74
N ILE A 232 17.45 25.17 -18.85
CA ILE A 232 17.88 23.77 -18.94
C ILE A 232 19.37 23.64 -18.60
N GLY A 233 20.21 24.52 -19.15
CA GLY A 233 21.66 24.51 -18.88
C GLY A 233 22.01 24.75 -17.41
N ARG A 234 21.38 25.74 -16.76
CA ARG A 234 21.58 26.00 -15.32
C ARG A 234 21.15 24.81 -14.46
N PHE A 235 20.00 24.21 -14.77
CA PHE A 235 19.49 23.04 -14.07
C PHE A 235 20.43 21.83 -14.24
N ALA A 236 20.90 21.58 -15.47
CA ALA A 236 21.85 20.52 -15.77
C ALA A 236 23.17 20.68 -14.98
N LEU A 237 23.76 21.88 -15.00
CA LEU A 237 25.02 22.16 -14.30
C LEU A 237 24.90 22.02 -12.79
N ALA A 238 23.79 22.46 -12.20
CA ALA A 238 23.54 22.30 -10.77
C ALA A 238 23.44 20.81 -10.38
N GLY A 239 22.66 20.02 -11.15
CA GLY A 239 22.57 18.58 -10.93
C GLY A 239 23.90 17.85 -11.16
N TYR A 240 24.69 18.30 -12.14
CA TYR A 240 26.02 17.78 -12.41
C TYR A 240 26.99 17.99 -11.24
N ALA A 241 27.05 19.21 -10.70
CA ALA A 241 27.88 19.54 -9.54
C ALA A 241 27.50 18.69 -8.32
N GLN A 242 26.20 18.47 -8.09
CA GLN A 242 25.73 17.58 -7.04
C GLN A 242 26.19 16.13 -7.26
N HIS A 243 26.12 15.63 -8.49
CA HIS A 243 26.53 14.26 -8.81
C HIS A 243 28.04 14.04 -8.68
N LEU A 244 28.85 15.03 -9.08
CA LEU A 244 30.30 14.96 -8.88
C LEU A 244 30.70 14.99 -7.41
N ALA A 245 29.96 15.73 -6.58
CA ALA A 245 30.28 15.85 -5.15
C ALA A 245 30.17 14.54 -4.37
N ILE A 246 29.32 13.60 -4.82
CA ILE A 246 29.16 12.28 -4.19
C ILE A 246 30.05 11.20 -4.81
N LEU A 247 30.67 11.48 -5.97
CA LEU A 247 31.48 10.50 -6.71
C LEU A 247 32.58 9.82 -5.87
N PRO A 248 33.29 10.50 -4.93
CA PRO A 248 34.30 9.84 -4.10
C PRO A 248 33.77 8.82 -3.08
N TYR A 249 32.46 8.58 -3.04
CA TYR A 249 31.81 7.58 -2.19
C TYR A 249 31.25 6.42 -3.02
N GLY A 250 31.43 5.18 -2.53
CA GLY A 250 30.78 3.99 -3.06
C GLY A 250 31.74 2.95 -3.64
N GLY A 251 31.17 1.87 -4.17
CA GLY A 251 31.92 0.68 -4.62
C GLY A 251 32.92 0.95 -5.73
N ASN A 252 32.60 1.84 -6.68
CA ASN A 252 33.46 2.11 -7.82
C ASN A 252 34.70 2.89 -7.43
N THR A 253 34.57 3.92 -6.58
CA THR A 253 35.74 4.62 -6.05
C THR A 253 36.61 3.69 -5.21
N ASN A 254 36.00 2.84 -4.38
CA ASN A 254 36.73 1.84 -3.61
C ASN A 254 37.49 0.85 -4.51
N ARG A 255 36.93 0.46 -5.67
CA ARG A 255 37.62 -0.39 -6.65
C ARG A 255 38.83 0.31 -7.29
N LEU A 256 38.72 1.60 -7.61
CA LEU A 256 39.84 2.36 -8.18
C LEU A 256 40.97 2.57 -7.17
N VAL A 257 40.64 2.94 -5.94
CA VAL A 257 41.62 3.09 -4.85
C VAL A 257 42.22 1.73 -4.48
N GLY A 258 41.37 0.71 -4.34
CA GLY A 258 41.77 -0.66 -4.05
C GLY A 258 42.71 -1.23 -5.10
N GLY A 259 42.47 -0.98 -6.39
CA GLY A 259 43.33 -1.45 -7.48
C GLY A 259 44.79 -1.01 -7.33
N ARG A 260 45.03 0.20 -6.82
CA ARG A 260 46.39 0.72 -6.59
C ARG A 260 47.01 0.28 -5.26
N MET A 261 46.19 0.02 -4.25
CA MET A 261 46.63 -0.13 -2.85
C MET A 261 46.57 -1.56 -2.31
N LEU A 262 45.71 -2.42 -2.86
CA LEU A 262 45.58 -3.81 -2.46
C LEU A 262 46.43 -4.70 -3.36
N ALA A 263 46.92 -5.81 -2.81
CA ALA A 263 47.46 -6.90 -3.61
C ALA A 263 46.35 -7.57 -4.43
N ASP A 264 46.71 -8.18 -5.57
CA ASP A 264 45.77 -8.76 -6.54
C ASP A 264 44.74 -9.70 -5.90
N ALA A 265 45.17 -10.61 -5.02
CA ALA A 265 44.26 -11.53 -4.35
C ALA A 265 43.21 -10.82 -3.45
N ALA A 266 43.62 -9.76 -2.75
CA ALA A 266 42.71 -8.98 -1.91
C ALA A 266 41.78 -8.11 -2.76
N MET A 267 42.29 -7.53 -3.85
CA MET A 267 41.50 -6.73 -4.79
C MET A 267 40.48 -7.59 -5.53
N ALA A 268 40.86 -8.80 -5.95
CA ALA A 268 39.97 -9.80 -6.53
C ALA A 268 38.86 -10.22 -5.57
N SER A 269 39.21 -10.49 -4.30
CA SER A 269 38.23 -10.83 -3.26
C SER A 269 37.23 -9.70 -3.02
N TYR A 270 37.71 -8.47 -2.92
CA TYR A 270 36.86 -7.27 -2.83
C TYR A 270 35.98 -7.11 -4.07
N GLY A 271 36.56 -7.26 -5.25
CA GLY A 271 35.87 -7.15 -6.52
C GLY A 271 34.74 -8.15 -6.68
N PHE A 272 34.95 -9.38 -6.23
CA PHE A 272 33.94 -10.43 -6.20
C PHE A 272 32.81 -10.07 -5.24
N ALA A 273 33.13 -9.73 -3.98
CA ALA A 273 32.13 -9.33 -2.99
C ALA A 273 31.32 -8.11 -3.46
N GLN A 274 31.99 -7.08 -3.98
CA GLN A 274 31.34 -5.88 -4.52
C GLN A 274 30.43 -6.20 -5.71
N SER A 275 30.83 -7.14 -6.57
CA SER A 275 30.01 -7.58 -7.71
C SER A 275 28.71 -8.25 -7.26
N LEU A 276 28.78 -9.14 -6.26
CA LEU A 276 27.59 -9.76 -5.66
C LEU A 276 26.72 -8.73 -4.94
N TYR A 277 27.34 -7.78 -4.24
CA TYR A 277 26.64 -6.67 -3.58
C TYR A 277 25.83 -5.82 -4.58
N GLU A 278 26.46 -5.33 -5.65
CA GLU A 278 25.76 -4.51 -6.66
C GLU A 278 24.62 -5.29 -7.32
N TYR A 279 24.86 -6.60 -7.51
CA TYR A 279 23.85 -7.49 -8.06
C TYR A 279 22.63 -7.59 -7.13
N VAL A 280 22.82 -7.89 -5.84
CA VAL A 280 21.72 -7.93 -4.84
C VAL A 280 21.02 -6.58 -4.75
N LYS A 281 21.79 -5.48 -4.66
CA LYS A 281 21.27 -4.11 -4.58
C LYS A 281 20.30 -3.79 -5.71
N ARG A 282 20.62 -4.16 -6.95
CA ARG A 282 19.81 -3.89 -8.15
C ARG A 282 18.40 -4.50 -8.10
N TYR A 283 18.21 -5.60 -7.37
CA TYR A 283 16.93 -6.32 -7.29
C TYR A 283 16.18 -6.12 -5.98
N LEU A 284 16.64 -5.22 -5.11
CA LEU A 284 15.88 -4.84 -3.93
C LEU A 284 14.59 -4.09 -4.29
N PRO A 285 13.49 -4.28 -3.52
CA PRO A 285 12.22 -3.60 -3.76
C PRO A 285 12.33 -2.07 -3.89
N ALA A 286 13.13 -1.41 -3.04
CA ALA A 286 13.31 0.04 -3.14
C ALA A 286 13.89 0.50 -4.48
N GLN A 287 14.75 -0.33 -5.11
CA GLN A 287 15.34 -0.04 -6.43
C GLN A 287 14.39 -0.43 -7.57
N LEU A 288 13.76 -1.60 -7.48
CA LEU A 288 12.84 -2.09 -8.51
C LEU A 288 11.59 -1.22 -8.64
N LEU A 289 11.09 -0.70 -7.51
CA LEU A 289 9.86 0.07 -7.43
C LEU A 289 10.12 1.57 -7.26
N VAL A 290 11.36 2.06 -7.41
CA VAL A 290 11.71 3.48 -7.22
C VAL A 290 10.84 4.42 -8.07
N GLY A 291 10.54 4.01 -9.30
CA GLY A 291 9.70 4.75 -10.24
C GLY A 291 8.23 4.84 -9.83
N LEU A 292 7.75 3.97 -8.92
CA LEU A 292 6.42 4.03 -8.32
C LEU A 292 6.44 4.70 -6.95
N ILE A 293 7.44 4.37 -6.12
CA ILE A 293 7.56 4.87 -4.75
C ILE A 293 7.70 6.39 -4.73
N ARG A 294 8.62 6.95 -5.53
CA ARG A 294 8.89 8.40 -5.52
C ARG A 294 7.65 9.23 -5.86
N PRO A 295 6.92 8.98 -6.97
CA PRO A 295 5.69 9.71 -7.27
C PRO A 295 4.61 9.57 -6.19
N VAL A 296 4.44 8.39 -5.60
CA VAL A 296 3.42 8.15 -4.55
C VAL A 296 3.73 8.96 -3.28
N VAL A 297 4.99 8.96 -2.84
CA VAL A 297 5.42 9.72 -1.65
C VAL A 297 5.22 11.22 -1.88
N VAL A 298 5.63 11.73 -3.05
CA VAL A 298 5.46 13.15 -3.42
C VAL A 298 3.98 13.52 -3.53
N ALA A 299 3.15 12.69 -4.15
CA ALA A 299 1.72 12.94 -4.31
C ALA A 299 0.98 13.02 -2.97
N ARG A 300 1.28 12.12 -2.03
CA ARG A 300 0.69 12.12 -0.67
C ARG A 300 1.03 13.41 0.09
N TYR A 301 2.28 13.86 0.00
CA TYR A 301 2.69 15.13 0.60
C TYR A 301 2.03 16.32 -0.11
N ALA A 302 1.92 16.32 -1.45
CA ALA A 302 1.32 17.43 -2.19
C ALA A 302 -0.19 17.60 -1.92
N GLN A 303 -0.93 16.50 -1.73
CA GLN A 303 -2.38 16.53 -1.52
C GLN A 303 -2.79 17.05 -0.14
N HIS A 304 -2.08 16.62 0.91
CA HIS A 304 -2.49 16.88 2.30
C HIS A 304 -1.49 17.72 3.08
N ARG A 305 -0.30 18.02 2.52
CA ARG A 305 0.84 18.63 3.21
C ARG A 305 1.23 17.88 4.51
N ASP A 306 0.84 16.62 4.62
CA ASP A 306 1.12 15.76 5.77
C ASP A 306 2.45 15.02 5.55
N PHE A 307 3.50 15.51 6.20
CA PHE A 307 4.81 14.85 6.20
C PHE A 307 4.77 13.47 6.85
N ALA A 308 3.90 13.25 7.84
CA ALA A 308 3.84 11.98 8.56
C ALA A 308 3.37 10.85 7.63
N ASP A 309 2.47 11.12 6.68
CA ASP A 309 2.03 10.11 5.72
C ASP A 309 3.12 9.72 4.72
N ALA A 310 3.85 10.72 4.20
CA ALA A 310 5.03 10.49 3.36
C ALA A 310 6.11 9.69 4.10
N ALA A 311 6.39 10.07 5.36
CA ALA A 311 7.35 9.39 6.22
C ALA A 311 6.96 7.93 6.53
N ARG A 312 5.67 7.66 6.79
CA ARG A 312 5.16 6.30 7.00
C ARG A 312 5.42 5.40 5.79
N MET A 313 5.13 5.89 4.58
CA MET A 313 5.36 5.14 3.35
C MET A 313 6.85 4.82 3.15
N SER A 314 7.73 5.81 3.31
CA SER A 314 9.18 5.61 3.26
C SER A 314 9.68 4.63 4.32
N GLY A 315 9.11 4.65 5.53
CA GLY A 315 9.40 3.68 6.59
C GLY A 315 9.07 2.24 6.20
N LYS A 316 7.91 2.01 5.55
CA LYS A 316 7.52 0.68 5.04
C LYS A 316 8.49 0.16 3.97
N VAL A 317 8.96 1.03 3.07
CA VAL A 317 9.97 0.66 2.05
C VAL A 317 11.26 0.17 2.70
N LEU A 318 11.74 0.89 3.71
CA LEU A 318 12.96 0.52 4.45
C LEU A 318 12.81 -0.84 5.13
N GLN A 319 11.67 -1.10 5.77
CA GLN A 319 11.35 -2.37 6.43
C GLN A 319 11.35 -3.56 5.46
N ILE A 320 10.71 -3.40 4.29
CA ILE A 320 10.65 -4.45 3.27
C ILE A 320 12.03 -4.76 2.70
N ASN A 321 12.83 -3.72 2.43
CA ASN A 321 14.21 -3.92 2.01
C ASN A 321 15.03 -4.64 3.08
N MET A 322 14.86 -4.30 4.36
CA MET A 322 15.53 -4.99 5.47
C MET A 322 15.18 -6.47 5.52
N LEU A 323 13.92 -6.84 5.25
CA LEU A 323 13.49 -8.24 5.13
C LEU A 323 14.15 -8.94 3.92
N CYS A 324 14.24 -8.28 2.77
CA CYS A 324 14.90 -8.87 1.59
C CYS A 324 16.42 -9.04 1.79
N ILE A 325 17.09 -8.03 2.36
CA ILE A 325 18.52 -8.07 2.70
C ILE A 325 18.76 -9.14 3.76
N GLY A 326 17.88 -9.26 4.75
CA GLY A 326 17.94 -10.28 5.80
C GLY A 326 17.94 -11.71 5.25
N ALA A 327 17.11 -11.98 4.23
CA ALA A 327 17.11 -13.29 3.57
C ALA A 327 18.47 -13.62 2.92
N ALA A 328 19.07 -12.67 2.21
CA ALA A 328 20.39 -12.82 1.61
C ALA A 328 21.49 -12.98 2.69
N PHE A 329 21.39 -12.23 3.78
CA PHE A 329 22.28 -12.33 4.92
C PHE A 329 22.24 -13.71 5.57
N VAL A 330 21.05 -14.27 5.84
CA VAL A 330 20.89 -15.60 6.44
C VAL A 330 21.56 -16.67 5.56
N GLY A 331 21.29 -16.67 4.25
CA GLY A 331 21.90 -17.61 3.33
C GLY A 331 23.43 -17.52 3.31
N LEU A 332 23.97 -16.30 3.31
CA LEU A 332 25.41 -16.05 3.35
C LEU A 332 26.03 -16.44 4.70
N ALA A 333 25.35 -16.20 5.82
CA ALA A 333 25.85 -16.55 7.14
C ALA A 333 25.91 -18.07 7.37
N VAL A 334 24.96 -18.83 6.82
CA VAL A 334 24.87 -20.29 7.02
C VAL A 334 25.78 -21.06 6.06
N GLY A 335 25.76 -20.70 4.77
CA GLY A 335 26.45 -21.45 3.71
C GLY A 335 27.41 -20.63 2.86
N GLY A 336 27.71 -19.39 3.24
CA GLY A 336 28.49 -18.45 2.43
C GLY A 336 29.87 -18.93 2.02
N PRO A 337 30.74 -19.38 2.95
CA PRO A 337 32.08 -19.85 2.61
C PRO A 337 32.08 -20.97 1.55
N GLU A 338 31.22 -21.97 1.71
CA GLU A 338 31.10 -23.08 0.77
C GLU A 338 30.47 -22.65 -0.55
N ALA A 339 29.43 -21.79 -0.50
CA ALA A 339 28.80 -21.25 -1.70
C ALA A 339 29.78 -20.43 -2.54
N ILE A 340 30.58 -19.57 -1.90
CA ILE A 340 31.61 -18.75 -2.56
C ILE A 340 32.71 -19.62 -3.15
N LYS A 341 33.18 -20.61 -2.41
CA LYS A 341 34.16 -21.58 -2.91
C LYS A 341 33.61 -22.35 -4.11
N TRP A 342 32.36 -22.77 -4.08
CA TRP A 342 31.70 -23.43 -5.20
C TRP A 342 31.49 -22.49 -6.40
N MET A 343 31.01 -21.27 -6.18
CA MET A 343 30.78 -20.27 -7.23
C MET A 343 32.09 -19.90 -7.94
N SER A 344 33.20 -19.83 -7.20
CA SER A 344 34.51 -19.44 -7.72
C SER A 344 35.36 -20.59 -8.26
N ALA A 345 34.84 -21.82 -8.27
CA ALA A 345 35.62 -23.03 -8.58
C ALA A 345 36.88 -23.19 -7.69
N GLY A 346 36.76 -22.81 -6.41
CA GLY A 346 37.79 -22.99 -5.39
C GLY A 346 38.76 -21.82 -5.22
N LYS A 347 38.64 -20.74 -6.00
CA LYS A 347 39.60 -19.62 -5.99
C LYS A 347 39.49 -18.70 -4.77
N TYR A 348 38.28 -18.52 -4.24
CA TYR A 348 38.01 -17.62 -3.13
C TYR A 348 37.35 -18.37 -1.96
N GLY A 349 37.60 -17.88 -0.75
CA GLY A 349 37.21 -18.51 0.50
C GLY A 349 36.33 -17.62 1.39
N THR A 350 36.64 -17.64 2.68
CA THR A 350 35.86 -16.98 3.74
C THR A 350 35.98 -15.46 3.69
N GLU A 351 37.08 -14.91 3.17
CA GLU A 351 37.34 -13.48 3.09
C GLU A 351 36.26 -12.74 2.27
N VAL A 352 35.81 -13.32 1.16
CA VAL A 352 34.74 -12.74 0.34
C VAL A 352 33.41 -12.75 1.10
N ALA A 353 33.13 -13.79 1.89
CA ALA A 353 31.91 -13.85 2.72
C ALA A 353 31.90 -12.72 3.74
N VAL A 354 33.03 -12.47 4.41
CA VAL A 354 33.17 -11.41 5.42
C VAL A 354 33.00 -10.03 4.80
N ILE A 355 33.63 -9.76 3.64
CA ILE A 355 33.47 -8.50 2.93
C ILE A 355 32.00 -8.32 2.51
N LEU A 356 31.36 -9.36 1.99
CA LEU A 356 29.97 -9.30 1.52
C LEU A 356 28.97 -9.10 2.68
N LEU A 357 29.21 -9.70 3.86
CA LEU A 357 28.42 -9.44 5.07
C LEU A 357 28.53 -7.98 5.50
N ALA A 358 29.73 -7.40 5.51
CA ALA A 358 29.93 -5.98 5.80
C ALA A 358 29.23 -5.08 4.76
N LEU A 359 29.28 -5.46 3.48
CA LEU A 359 28.56 -4.77 2.41
C LEU A 359 27.04 -4.86 2.56
N PHE A 360 26.46 -5.94 3.09
CA PHE A 360 25.02 -5.98 3.39
C PHE A 360 24.62 -5.01 4.51
N ILE A 361 25.50 -4.72 5.46
CA ILE A 361 25.27 -3.65 6.45
C ILE A 361 25.32 -2.28 5.76
N VAL A 362 26.29 -2.06 4.86
CA VAL A 362 26.32 -0.87 4.00
C VAL A 362 25.00 -0.74 3.22
N LEU A 363 24.49 -1.83 2.64
CA LEU A 363 23.25 -1.83 1.85
C LEU A 363 22.02 -1.40 2.67
N LEU A 364 21.94 -1.84 3.92
CA LEU A 364 20.86 -1.47 4.83
C LEU A 364 20.90 0.03 5.15
N LEU A 365 22.07 0.54 5.49
CA LEU A 365 22.29 1.95 5.78
C LEU A 365 22.12 2.84 4.54
N GLU A 366 22.50 2.34 3.37
CA GLU A 366 22.28 3.02 2.08
C GLU A 366 20.78 3.06 1.74
N THR A 367 20.01 2.01 2.06
CA THR A 367 18.55 2.03 1.90
C THR A 367 17.93 3.13 2.77
N GLN A 368 18.36 3.26 4.03
CA GLN A 368 17.92 4.35 4.90
C GLN A 368 18.28 5.72 4.31
N ARG A 369 19.51 5.86 3.82
CA ARG A 369 19.99 7.08 3.15
C ARG A 369 19.09 7.48 1.99
N GLN A 370 18.74 6.54 1.12
CA GLN A 370 17.87 6.77 -0.04
C GLN A 370 16.47 7.26 0.36
N GLN A 371 15.90 6.73 1.46
CA GLN A 371 14.60 7.19 1.96
C GLN A 371 14.68 8.62 2.56
N LEU A 372 15.75 8.93 3.30
CA LEU A 372 15.97 10.29 3.82
C LEU A 372 16.13 11.30 2.69
N GLU A 373 16.90 10.96 1.64
CA GLU A 373 17.04 11.81 0.46
C GLU A 373 15.71 12.05 -0.25
N LEU A 374 14.89 11.01 -0.42
CA LEU A 374 13.56 11.13 -1.00
C LEU A 374 12.68 12.10 -0.19
N LEU A 375 12.67 11.99 1.14
CA LEU A 375 11.89 12.86 2.00
C LEU A 375 12.40 14.31 1.98
N VAL A 376 13.73 14.51 2.03
CA VAL A 376 14.35 15.84 1.90
C VAL A 376 13.99 16.49 0.56
N GLN A 377 14.02 15.72 -0.54
CA GLN A 377 13.61 16.20 -1.85
C GLN A 377 12.12 16.54 -1.90
N THR A 378 11.28 15.76 -1.21
CA THR A 378 9.83 15.97 -1.15
C THR A 378 9.45 17.26 -0.40
N VAL A 379 10.23 17.64 0.62
CA VAL A 379 10.03 18.89 1.38
C VAL A 379 10.97 20.03 0.95
N GLU A 380 11.73 19.84 -0.13
CA GLU A 380 12.59 20.84 -0.78
C GLU A 380 13.72 21.45 0.08
N ILE A 381 14.22 20.74 1.10
CA ILE A 381 15.31 21.22 1.99
C ILE A 381 16.71 20.75 1.56
N TYR A 382 17.03 20.91 0.27
CA TYR A 382 18.25 20.36 -0.36
C TYR A 382 19.58 20.70 0.33
N LYS A 383 19.66 21.86 1.00
CA LYS A 383 20.88 22.33 1.69
C LYS A 383 21.39 21.36 2.76
N VAL A 384 20.52 20.51 3.31
CA VAL A 384 20.86 19.52 4.34
C VAL A 384 21.73 18.39 3.78
N LEU A 385 21.60 18.06 2.49
CA LEU A 385 22.32 16.94 1.88
C LEU A 385 23.79 17.24 1.62
N ILE A 386 24.16 18.49 1.34
CA ILE A 386 25.52 18.85 0.92
C ILE A 386 26.57 18.48 1.98
N PRO A 387 26.46 18.90 3.27
CA PRO A 387 27.44 18.53 4.28
C PRO A 387 27.52 17.01 4.49
N SER A 388 26.38 16.33 4.41
CA SER A 388 26.33 14.87 4.56
C SER A 388 27.03 14.14 3.40
N ASN A 389 26.96 14.68 2.18
CA ASN A 389 27.67 14.11 1.02
C ASN A 389 29.17 14.29 1.13
N VAL A 390 29.63 15.40 1.72
CA VAL A 390 31.07 15.61 2.00
C VAL A 390 31.57 14.58 3.02
N VAL A 391 30.79 14.29 4.06
CA VAL A 391 31.13 13.22 5.03
C VAL A 391 31.22 11.86 4.34
N LEU A 392 30.28 11.55 3.44
CA LEU A 392 30.32 10.31 2.66
C LEU A 392 31.54 10.26 1.74
N ALA A 393 31.84 11.34 1.02
CA ALA A 393 33.02 11.42 0.16
C ALA A 393 34.33 11.26 0.96
N ALA A 394 34.39 11.77 2.19
CA ALA A 394 35.53 11.63 3.07
C ALA A 394 35.72 10.20 3.62
N SER A 395 34.73 9.30 3.50
CA SER A 395 34.86 7.92 3.99
C SER A 395 35.99 7.15 3.30
N VAL A 396 36.30 7.48 2.03
CA VAL A 396 37.40 6.83 1.31
C VAL A 396 38.76 7.12 1.96
N LEU A 397 38.94 8.31 2.54
CA LEU A 397 40.17 8.66 3.27
C LEU A 397 40.31 7.81 4.54
N LEU A 398 39.20 7.61 5.25
CA LEU A 398 39.16 6.70 6.40
C LEU A 398 39.45 5.25 5.99
N ALA A 399 38.95 4.80 4.84
CA ALA A 399 39.26 3.47 4.32
C ALA A 399 40.76 3.30 4.07
N VAL A 400 41.40 4.28 3.42
CA VAL A 400 42.86 4.29 3.17
C VAL A 400 43.65 4.22 4.47
N LEU A 401 43.24 4.94 5.51
CA LEU A 401 43.90 4.91 6.83
C LEU A 401 43.77 3.55 7.53
N LEU A 402 42.63 2.86 7.39
CA LEU A 402 42.37 1.56 8.01
C LEU A 402 42.92 0.38 7.21
N LEU A 403 43.28 0.60 5.94
CA LEU A 403 43.70 -0.43 4.98
C LEU A 403 44.87 -1.30 5.48
N PRO A 404 45.94 -0.77 6.13
CA PRO A 404 47.05 -1.59 6.61
C PRO A 404 46.64 -2.63 7.65
N ALA A 405 45.63 -2.33 8.47
CA ALA A 405 45.22 -3.19 9.58
C ALA A 405 44.05 -4.12 9.19
N TRP A 406 43.14 -3.68 8.31
CA TRP A 406 41.87 -4.37 8.02
C TRP A 406 41.77 -4.85 6.57
N GLY A 407 42.79 -4.60 5.74
CA GLY A 407 42.82 -4.99 4.32
C GLY A 407 41.60 -4.49 3.55
N ALA A 408 41.05 -5.32 2.68
CA ALA A 408 39.88 -4.99 1.87
C ALA A 408 38.59 -4.70 2.67
N VAL A 409 38.48 -5.16 3.92
CA VAL A 409 37.31 -4.92 4.80
C VAL A 409 37.27 -3.46 5.27
N SER A 410 38.39 -2.73 5.19
CA SER A 410 38.45 -1.29 5.51
C SER A 410 37.44 -0.46 4.71
N PHE A 411 37.24 -0.78 3.42
CA PHE A 411 36.32 -0.06 2.54
C PHE A 411 34.86 -0.09 3.00
N PRO A 412 34.20 -1.25 3.18
CA PRO A 412 32.83 -1.29 3.67
C PRO A 412 32.71 -0.73 5.10
N VAL A 413 33.69 -0.96 5.98
CA VAL A 413 33.67 -0.42 7.35
C VAL A 413 33.69 1.11 7.37
N ALA A 414 34.56 1.73 6.57
CA ALA A 414 34.58 3.18 6.44
C ALA A 414 33.27 3.74 5.88
N ASN A 415 32.66 3.04 4.91
CA ASN A 415 31.34 3.41 4.38
C ASN A 415 30.23 3.31 5.44
N ILE A 416 30.25 2.30 6.30
CA ILE A 416 29.32 2.18 7.44
C ILE A 416 29.44 3.41 8.34
N VAL A 417 30.66 3.79 8.73
CA VAL A 417 30.91 4.97 9.57
C VAL A 417 30.39 6.24 8.89
N GLY A 418 30.73 6.43 7.61
CA GLY A 418 30.26 7.57 6.83
C GLY A 418 28.73 7.66 6.75
N LEU A 419 28.07 6.53 6.47
CA LEU A 419 26.61 6.45 6.40
C LEU A 419 25.92 6.71 7.74
N VAL A 420 26.44 6.17 8.84
CA VAL A 420 25.88 6.41 10.19
C VAL A 420 25.93 7.90 10.52
N ILE A 421 27.07 8.55 10.30
CA ILE A 421 27.25 9.99 10.57
C ILE A 421 26.35 10.81 9.64
N ALA A 422 26.36 10.51 8.34
CA ALA A 422 25.57 11.23 7.34
C ALA A 422 24.06 11.09 7.56
N ASN A 423 23.55 9.89 7.86
CA ASN A 423 22.14 9.65 8.13
C ASN A 423 21.69 10.35 9.41
N ALA A 424 22.49 10.26 10.49
CA ALA A 424 22.20 10.94 11.74
C ALA A 424 22.18 12.48 11.57
N TRP A 425 23.10 13.02 10.75
CA TRP A 425 23.10 14.45 10.42
C TRP A 425 21.82 14.87 9.70
N VAL A 426 21.44 14.17 8.63
CA VAL A 426 20.24 14.50 7.85
C VAL A 426 19.00 14.42 8.73
N GLN A 427 18.85 13.35 9.51
CA GLN A 427 17.69 13.16 10.39
C GLN A 427 17.57 14.28 11.43
N ARG A 428 18.65 14.62 12.15
CA ARG A 428 18.65 15.71 13.13
C ARG A 428 18.31 17.07 12.51
N ARG A 429 18.81 17.33 11.29
CA ARG A 429 18.51 18.57 10.59
C ARG A 429 17.06 18.62 10.12
N MET A 430 16.51 17.52 9.60
CA MET A 430 15.08 17.43 9.27
C MET A 430 14.20 17.67 10.49
N ASP A 431 14.54 17.08 11.63
CA ASP A 431 13.83 17.28 12.91
C ASP A 431 13.85 18.76 13.34
N ALA A 432 15.00 19.44 13.16
CA ALA A 432 15.14 20.87 13.46
C ALA A 432 14.27 21.78 12.56
N PHE A 433 13.95 21.32 11.33
CA PHE A 433 13.00 22.00 10.43
C PHE A 433 11.54 21.59 10.67
N GLY A 434 11.26 20.75 11.68
CA GLY A 434 9.90 20.30 12.02
C GLY A 434 9.44 19.04 11.26
N PHE A 435 10.29 18.45 10.42
CA PHE A 435 9.97 17.26 9.62
C PHE A 435 10.46 15.99 10.33
N ARG A 436 9.65 15.45 11.23
CA ARG A 436 10.05 14.32 12.08
C ARG A 436 9.89 12.96 11.43
N PHE A 437 11.00 12.31 11.09
CA PHE A 437 11.01 10.92 10.62
C PHE A 437 11.22 9.97 11.81
N ARG A 438 10.16 9.26 12.21
CA ARG A 438 10.23 8.23 13.26
C ARG A 438 10.45 6.86 12.64
N HIS A 439 11.63 6.30 12.88
CA HIS A 439 11.94 4.92 12.51
C HIS A 439 11.17 3.94 13.40
N ASP A 440 10.57 2.92 12.79
CA ASP A 440 9.87 1.85 13.52
C ASP A 440 10.88 0.81 14.03
N TRP A 441 11.44 1.10 15.19
CA TRP A 441 12.43 0.25 15.85
C TRP A 441 11.87 -1.12 16.25
N ILE A 442 10.58 -1.24 16.52
CA ILE A 442 9.96 -2.51 16.90
C ILE A 442 9.99 -3.47 15.72
N SER A 443 9.49 -3.01 14.57
CA SER A 443 9.46 -3.85 13.36
C SER A 443 10.88 -4.16 12.86
N SER A 444 11.85 -3.23 12.99
CA SER A 444 13.26 -3.55 12.70
C SER A 444 13.86 -4.57 13.65
N ALA A 445 13.57 -4.50 14.96
CA ALA A 445 14.02 -5.48 15.93
C ALA A 445 13.39 -6.86 15.66
N GLN A 446 12.14 -6.91 15.20
CA GLN A 446 11.50 -8.15 14.76
C GLN A 446 12.25 -8.75 13.57
N VAL A 447 12.58 -7.97 12.54
CA VAL A 447 13.34 -8.48 11.39
C VAL A 447 14.73 -9.00 11.81
N LEU A 448 15.43 -8.28 12.71
CA LEU A 448 16.70 -8.76 13.27
C LEU A 448 16.52 -10.07 14.05
N GLY A 449 15.44 -10.20 14.83
CA GLY A 449 15.11 -11.44 15.53
C GLY A 449 14.86 -12.61 14.56
N ILE A 450 14.17 -12.36 13.45
CA ILE A 450 13.95 -13.37 12.39
C ILE A 450 15.27 -13.80 11.76
N ILE A 451 16.16 -12.84 11.44
CA ILE A 451 17.50 -13.12 10.92
C ILE A 451 18.27 -13.99 11.91
N ALA A 452 18.32 -13.60 13.19
CA ALA A 452 19.05 -14.30 14.22
C ALA A 452 18.54 -15.75 14.40
N VAL A 453 17.22 -15.93 14.54
CA VAL A 453 16.62 -17.27 14.70
C VAL A 453 16.90 -18.14 13.47
N ALA A 454 16.69 -17.62 12.26
CA ALA A 454 16.91 -18.38 11.04
C ALA A 454 18.39 -18.76 10.85
N THR A 455 19.33 -17.85 11.14
CA THR A 455 20.77 -18.13 11.11
C THR A 455 21.17 -19.17 12.16
N LEU A 456 20.69 -19.06 13.40
CA LEU A 456 20.98 -20.04 14.46
C LEU A 456 20.46 -21.43 14.10
N VAL A 457 19.24 -21.52 13.56
CA VAL A 457 18.69 -22.80 13.07
C VAL A 457 19.55 -23.36 11.94
N GLY A 458 19.94 -22.52 10.96
CA GLY A 458 20.79 -22.96 9.85
C GLY A 458 22.17 -23.46 10.29
N LEU A 459 22.83 -22.75 11.20
CA LEU A 459 24.11 -23.17 11.77
C LEU A 459 23.97 -24.45 12.59
N GLY A 460 22.93 -24.56 13.42
CA GLY A 460 22.65 -25.77 14.20
C GLY A 460 22.28 -26.99 13.35
N LEU A 461 21.69 -26.79 12.16
CA LEU A 461 21.47 -27.86 11.19
C LEU A 461 22.76 -28.30 10.50
N LYS A 462 23.72 -27.39 10.31
CA LYS A 462 25.02 -27.67 9.66
C LYS A 462 25.96 -28.47 10.55
N GLU A 463 25.97 -28.21 11.87
CA GLU A 463 26.82 -28.91 12.84
C GLU A 463 26.71 -30.46 12.82
N PRO A 464 25.52 -31.09 12.74
CA PRO A 464 25.39 -32.54 12.65
C PRO A 464 25.77 -33.14 11.28
N GLY A 465 26.48 -32.40 10.42
CA GLY A 465 26.99 -32.89 9.14
C GLY A 465 26.03 -32.71 7.96
N MET A 466 24.96 -31.91 8.11
CA MET A 466 24.08 -31.58 7.00
C MET A 466 24.82 -30.77 5.93
N SER A 467 24.51 -31.02 4.66
CA SER A 467 25.09 -30.26 3.57
C SER A 467 24.72 -28.77 3.66
N TRP A 468 25.69 -27.90 3.35
CA TRP A 468 25.55 -26.45 3.49
C TRP A 468 24.34 -25.88 2.71
N TYR A 469 24.04 -26.44 1.53
CA TYR A 469 22.93 -25.97 0.70
C TYR A 469 21.57 -26.37 1.29
N LEU A 470 21.47 -27.54 1.94
CA LEU A 470 20.24 -27.97 2.61
C LEU A 470 20.01 -27.16 3.88
N ALA A 471 21.06 -26.93 4.67
CA ALA A 471 21.00 -26.07 5.86
C ALA A 471 20.61 -24.62 5.49
N ALA A 472 21.20 -24.06 4.42
CA ALA A 472 20.83 -22.74 3.90
C ALA A 472 19.38 -22.71 3.40
N LEU A 473 18.93 -23.71 2.65
CA LEU A 473 17.55 -23.81 2.17
C LEU A 473 16.54 -23.84 3.33
N LEU A 474 16.77 -24.72 4.33
CA LEU A 474 15.90 -24.84 5.50
C LEU A 474 15.89 -23.56 6.33
N SER A 475 17.04 -22.91 6.52
CA SER A 475 17.09 -21.59 7.18
C SER A 475 16.29 -20.53 6.40
N GLY A 476 16.32 -20.56 5.06
CA GLY A 476 15.51 -19.70 4.20
C GLY A 476 14.01 -19.97 4.30
N VAL A 477 13.60 -21.24 4.46
CA VAL A 477 12.20 -21.61 4.73
C VAL A 477 11.77 -21.06 6.09
N VAL A 478 12.57 -21.27 7.14
CA VAL A 478 12.30 -20.72 8.48
C VAL A 478 12.19 -19.19 8.44
N TYR A 479 13.14 -18.54 7.77
CA TYR A 479 13.13 -17.09 7.55
C TYR A 479 11.83 -16.62 6.88
N SER A 480 11.42 -17.30 5.81
CA SER A 480 10.23 -16.94 5.03
C SER A 480 8.94 -17.16 5.82
N VAL A 481 8.85 -18.25 6.59
CA VAL A 481 7.70 -18.55 7.45
C VAL A 481 7.57 -17.51 8.56
N LEU A 482 8.66 -17.23 9.29
CA LEU A 482 8.67 -16.21 10.34
C LEU A 482 8.38 -14.81 9.76
N GLY A 483 8.99 -14.47 8.63
CA GLY A 483 8.73 -13.23 7.89
C GLY A 483 7.27 -13.08 7.49
N TYR A 484 6.63 -14.14 6.99
CA TYR A 484 5.22 -14.13 6.63
C TYR A 484 4.31 -13.91 7.85
N PHE A 485 4.57 -14.58 8.98
CA PHE A 485 3.71 -14.48 10.16
C PHE A 485 3.92 -13.19 10.95
N ILE A 486 5.14 -12.66 11.01
CA ILE A 486 5.48 -11.47 11.81
C ILE A 486 5.35 -10.19 10.99
N CYS A 487 5.84 -10.19 9.75
CA CYS A 487 5.90 -9.01 8.88
C CYS A 487 4.85 -9.02 7.75
N GLY A 488 4.02 -10.06 7.63
CA GLY A 488 3.10 -10.23 6.50
C GLY A 488 2.04 -9.13 6.37
N ASP A 489 1.56 -8.57 7.48
CA ASP A 489 0.60 -7.44 7.46
C ASP A 489 1.26 -6.19 6.84
N MET A 490 2.49 -5.87 7.24
CA MET A 490 3.24 -4.72 6.73
C MET A 490 3.52 -4.83 5.22
N VAL A 491 3.86 -6.01 4.72
CA VAL A 491 4.05 -6.23 3.27
C VAL A 491 2.73 -6.05 2.51
N ARG A 492 1.61 -6.55 3.05
CA ARG A 492 0.28 -6.37 2.42
C ARG A 492 -0.15 -4.92 2.40
N ASP A 493 0.04 -4.19 3.49
CA ASP A 493 -0.28 -2.78 3.60
C ASP A 493 0.52 -1.96 2.57
N PHE A 494 1.81 -2.25 2.43
CA PHE A 494 2.66 -1.60 1.43
C PHE A 494 2.18 -1.87 -0.01
N VAL A 495 1.82 -3.11 -0.33
CA VAL A 495 1.29 -3.45 -1.66
C VAL A 495 -0.01 -2.69 -1.91
N SER A 496 -0.93 -2.65 -0.93
CA SER A 496 -2.18 -1.90 -1.04
C SER A 496 -1.96 -0.39 -1.24
N ASP A 497 -1.01 0.17 -0.49
CA ASP A 497 -0.60 1.58 -0.59
C ASP A 497 -0.01 1.93 -1.96
N LEU A 498 0.72 1.00 -2.58
CA LEU A 498 1.31 1.15 -3.92
C LEU A 498 0.29 1.01 -5.05
N THR A 499 -0.59 0.02 -5.00
CA THR A 499 -1.47 -0.32 -6.13
C THR A 499 -2.71 0.56 -6.22
N GLY A 500 -2.89 1.49 -5.28
CA GLY A 500 -4.09 2.34 -5.19
C GLY A 500 -5.39 1.54 -5.04
N SER A 501 -5.28 0.24 -4.75
CA SER A 501 -6.41 -0.68 -4.58
C SER A 501 -7.20 -0.37 -3.32
N GLY A 502 -6.64 0.42 -2.41
CA GLY A 502 -7.18 0.69 -1.08
C GLY A 502 -8.20 1.82 -0.96
N ARG A 503 -8.68 2.46 -2.04
CA ARG A 503 -9.82 3.41 -1.96
C ARG A 503 -10.75 3.32 -3.17
N LYS A 504 -11.69 2.37 -3.16
CA LYS A 504 -12.99 2.64 -3.80
C LYS A 504 -13.62 3.75 -2.97
N LEU A 505 -13.66 4.97 -3.49
CA LEU A 505 -14.30 6.08 -2.78
C LEU A 505 -15.77 5.71 -2.56
N LEU A 506 -16.21 5.81 -1.31
CA LEU A 506 -17.63 5.90 -0.98
C LEU A 506 -18.26 6.98 -1.89
N PRO A 507 -19.52 6.79 -2.34
CA PRO A 507 -20.16 7.79 -3.19
C PRO A 507 -20.19 9.14 -2.47
N PRO A 508 -20.08 10.26 -3.21
CA PRO A 508 -20.16 11.58 -2.61
C PRO A 508 -21.54 11.80 -1.97
N LEU A 509 -21.60 12.67 -0.96
CA LEU A 509 -22.85 13.08 -0.33
C LEU A 509 -23.41 14.30 -1.07
N GLU A 510 -24.70 14.29 -1.39
CA GLU A 510 -25.35 15.48 -1.94
C GLU A 510 -25.51 16.58 -0.88
N PRO A 511 -25.53 17.87 -1.28
CA PRO A 511 -25.82 18.97 -0.38
C PRO A 511 -27.18 18.77 0.31
N ALA A 512 -27.28 19.17 1.58
CA ALA A 512 -28.57 19.17 2.27
C ALA A 512 -29.47 20.25 1.67
N ALA A 513 -30.69 19.88 1.27
CA ALA A 513 -31.72 20.84 0.87
C ALA A 513 -32.32 21.51 2.11
N ALA A 514 -32.64 22.81 2.00
CA ALA A 514 -33.42 23.49 3.04
C ALA A 514 -34.84 22.89 3.08
N VAL A 515 -35.34 22.63 4.29
CA VAL A 515 -36.66 22.06 4.53
C VAL A 515 -37.44 23.00 5.43
N ASP A 516 -38.49 23.62 4.89
CA ASP A 516 -39.36 24.52 5.66
C ASP A 516 -40.41 23.75 6.47
N ARG A 517 -40.95 22.66 5.90
CA ARG A 517 -41.84 21.72 6.58
C ARG A 517 -41.44 20.28 6.24
N PRO A 518 -41.15 19.43 7.24
CA PRO A 518 -40.70 18.07 6.98
C PRO A 518 -41.88 17.18 6.57
N THR A 519 -41.86 16.63 5.37
CA THR A 519 -42.69 15.47 4.99
C THR A 519 -41.94 14.19 5.32
N ILE A 520 -42.46 13.39 6.25
CA ILE A 520 -41.79 12.20 6.79
C ILE A 520 -42.44 10.96 6.18
N ALA A 521 -41.69 10.16 5.43
CA ALA A 521 -42.16 8.86 4.99
C ALA A 521 -41.97 7.82 6.09
N PHE A 522 -43.07 7.24 6.58
CA PHE A 522 -43.02 6.14 7.55
C PHE A 522 -42.99 4.80 6.81
N GLY A 523 -41.85 4.13 6.81
CA GLY A 523 -41.68 2.81 6.21
C GLY A 523 -42.02 1.72 7.23
N VAL A 524 -43.10 0.96 7.02
CA VAL A 524 -43.54 -0.10 7.92
C VAL A 524 -43.19 -1.46 7.35
N LEU A 525 -42.35 -2.22 8.07
CA LEU A 525 -42.15 -3.65 7.84
C LEU A 525 -43.24 -4.41 8.57
N SER A 526 -43.97 -5.28 7.87
CA SER A 526 -45.07 -6.08 8.41
C SER A 526 -44.96 -7.55 7.98
N SER A 527 -45.24 -8.48 8.89
CA SER A 527 -45.22 -9.92 8.57
C SER A 527 -46.21 -10.78 9.35
N LYS A 528 -47.14 -10.19 10.11
CA LYS A 528 -48.13 -10.88 10.96
C LYS A 528 -49.53 -10.29 10.78
N GLN A 529 -50.54 -10.85 11.45
CA GLN A 529 -51.90 -10.27 11.57
C GLN A 529 -51.84 -8.83 12.08
N SER A 530 -51.74 -7.89 11.15
CA SER A 530 -51.31 -6.52 11.47
C SER A 530 -52.07 -5.44 10.71
N THR A 531 -53.10 -5.81 9.92
CA THR A 531 -53.90 -4.86 9.13
C THR A 531 -54.37 -3.68 9.99
N ALA A 532 -55.10 -3.97 11.08
CA ALA A 532 -55.62 -2.93 11.97
C ALA A 532 -54.52 -2.20 12.76
N ALA A 533 -53.40 -2.87 13.07
CA ALA A 533 -52.25 -2.23 13.72
C ALA A 533 -51.56 -1.21 12.80
N VAL A 534 -51.45 -1.52 11.51
CA VAL A 534 -50.88 -0.64 10.48
C VAL A 534 -51.82 0.54 10.20
N GLU A 535 -53.13 0.31 10.12
CA GLU A 535 -54.13 1.37 10.00
C GLU A 535 -54.07 2.34 11.19
N GLN A 536 -53.89 1.82 12.41
CA GLN A 536 -53.73 2.65 13.61
C GLN A 536 -52.45 3.49 13.58
N ILE A 537 -51.33 2.94 13.08
CA ILE A 537 -50.09 3.71 12.86
C ILE A 537 -50.35 4.81 11.83
N ALA A 538 -51.00 4.48 10.71
CA ALA A 538 -51.27 5.42 9.63
C ALA A 538 -52.16 6.59 10.08
N ALA A 539 -53.18 6.31 10.88
CA ALA A 539 -54.00 7.34 11.51
C ALA A 539 -53.20 8.22 12.49
N ALA A 540 -52.30 7.63 13.28
CA ALA A 540 -51.51 8.34 14.28
C ALA A 540 -50.44 9.27 13.68
N VAL A 541 -50.01 9.03 12.44
CA VAL A 541 -48.99 9.83 11.74
C VAL A 541 -49.56 10.69 10.60
N HIS A 542 -50.88 10.67 10.38
CA HIS A 542 -51.52 11.50 9.36
C HIS A 542 -51.21 13.00 9.56
N PRO A 543 -50.89 13.79 8.50
CA PRO A 543 -51.03 13.50 7.07
C PRO A 543 -49.79 12.87 6.39
N HIS A 544 -48.80 12.39 7.15
CA HIS A 544 -47.58 11.84 6.57
C HIS A 544 -47.82 10.52 5.82
N PRO A 545 -47.11 10.27 4.70
CA PRO A 545 -47.28 9.04 3.93
C PRO A 545 -46.67 7.82 4.65
N VAL A 546 -47.41 6.71 4.62
CA VAL A 546 -47.00 5.41 5.16
C VAL A 546 -46.78 4.42 4.03
N TYR A 547 -45.55 3.97 3.86
CA TYR A 547 -45.18 2.94 2.89
C TYR A 547 -45.07 1.60 3.61
N VAL A 548 -45.76 0.58 3.14
CA VAL A 548 -45.82 -0.71 3.84
C VAL A 548 -45.24 -1.83 2.97
N HIS A 549 -44.27 -2.53 3.53
CA HIS A 549 -43.83 -3.83 3.02
C HIS A 549 -44.50 -4.92 3.85
N HIS A 550 -45.21 -5.84 3.19
CA HIS A 550 -45.84 -6.99 3.83
C HIS A 550 -45.34 -8.30 3.26
N ASP A 551 -45.13 -9.29 4.13
CA ASP A 551 -44.81 -10.66 3.75
C ASP A 551 -46.08 -11.50 3.55
N PHE A 552 -46.62 -11.46 2.33
CA PHE A 552 -47.85 -12.17 1.94
C PHE A 552 -47.78 -13.70 2.08
N SER A 553 -46.58 -14.28 2.28
CA SER A 553 -46.47 -15.71 2.59
C SER A 553 -46.99 -16.06 4.00
N LYS A 554 -47.05 -15.07 4.90
CA LYS A 554 -47.50 -15.23 6.29
C LYS A 554 -48.95 -14.81 6.49
N GLN A 555 -49.41 -13.78 5.77
CA GLN A 555 -50.81 -13.36 5.75
C GLN A 555 -51.20 -12.94 4.32
N PRO A 556 -51.81 -13.83 3.52
CA PRO A 556 -52.15 -13.52 2.13
C PRO A 556 -53.22 -12.44 1.94
N ASP A 557 -54.12 -12.26 2.91
CA ASP A 557 -55.28 -11.36 2.88
C ASP A 557 -54.99 -9.95 3.44
N PHE A 558 -53.71 -9.59 3.59
CA PHE A 558 -53.30 -8.28 4.12
C PHE A 558 -53.68 -7.13 3.18
N ALA A 559 -54.64 -6.31 3.60
CA ALA A 559 -55.16 -5.17 2.84
C ALA A 559 -55.55 -4.00 3.76
N PRO A 560 -54.59 -3.25 4.32
CA PRO A 560 -54.87 -2.10 5.19
C PRO A 560 -55.52 -0.95 4.42
N ARG A 561 -56.44 -0.24 5.07
CA ARG A 561 -57.18 0.91 4.51
C ARG A 561 -56.74 2.22 5.14
N GLY A 562 -56.41 3.20 4.30
CA GLY A 562 -56.06 4.56 4.70
C GLY A 562 -55.62 5.36 3.48
N ASP A 563 -55.96 6.65 3.43
CA ASP A 563 -55.64 7.54 2.30
C ASP A 563 -54.15 7.88 2.21
N ASN A 564 -53.43 7.79 3.34
CA ASN A 564 -51.98 7.94 3.42
C ASN A 564 -51.19 6.62 3.36
N ILE A 565 -51.83 5.47 3.07
CA ILE A 565 -51.16 4.17 3.01
C ILE A 565 -50.81 3.78 1.57
N THR A 566 -49.58 3.37 1.33
CA THR A 566 -49.12 2.82 0.06
C THR A 566 -48.43 1.46 0.27
N LEU A 567 -49.03 0.40 -0.27
CA LEU A 567 -48.41 -0.93 -0.28
C LEU A 567 -47.28 -1.01 -1.32
N LEU A 568 -46.21 -1.74 -1.00
CA LEU A 568 -45.17 -2.06 -1.98
C LEU A 568 -45.69 -3.06 -3.01
N GLU A 569 -45.55 -2.70 -4.30
CA GLU A 569 -45.95 -3.54 -5.43
C GLU A 569 -45.12 -4.83 -5.56
N GLN A 570 -43.85 -4.79 -5.12
CA GLN A 570 -42.93 -5.92 -5.19
C GLN A 570 -42.37 -6.27 -3.81
N PRO A 571 -43.16 -6.93 -2.94
CA PRO A 571 -42.70 -7.36 -1.64
C PRO A 571 -41.71 -8.52 -1.74
N VAL A 572 -40.86 -8.65 -0.72
CA VAL A 572 -39.94 -9.79 -0.53
C VAL A 572 -40.44 -10.68 0.60
N THR A 573 -40.34 -12.00 0.46
CA THR A 573 -40.59 -12.97 1.55
C THR A 573 -39.49 -12.85 2.61
N THR A 574 -39.87 -12.69 3.87
CA THR A 574 -38.95 -12.31 4.95
C THR A 574 -38.69 -13.46 5.92
N ALA A 575 -37.42 -13.63 6.28
CA ALA A 575 -36.98 -14.55 7.32
C ALA A 575 -36.18 -13.80 8.40
N TRP A 576 -36.34 -14.20 9.66
CA TRP A 576 -35.62 -13.56 10.75
C TRP A 576 -34.09 -13.74 10.62
N GLY A 577 -33.36 -12.64 10.82
CA GLY A 577 -31.91 -12.59 10.74
C GLY A 577 -31.34 -12.75 9.33
N ASP A 578 -32.17 -12.74 8.29
CA ASP A 578 -31.83 -12.90 6.88
C ASP A 578 -31.71 -11.57 6.13
N TRP A 579 -31.00 -11.59 4.99
CA TRP A 579 -30.87 -10.42 4.11
C TRP A 579 -32.23 -9.89 3.62
N SER A 580 -33.25 -10.74 3.53
CA SER A 580 -34.60 -10.35 3.14
C SER A 580 -35.16 -9.14 3.91
N LEU A 581 -34.81 -8.95 5.19
CA LEU A 581 -35.21 -7.77 5.97
C LEU A 581 -34.49 -6.49 5.52
N VAL A 582 -33.20 -6.58 5.20
CA VAL A 582 -32.44 -5.46 4.62
C VAL A 582 -33.00 -5.13 3.24
N GLU A 583 -33.30 -6.15 2.43
CA GLU A 583 -33.88 -5.97 1.10
C GLU A 583 -35.23 -5.26 1.17
N ALA A 584 -36.12 -5.69 2.06
CA ALA A 584 -37.41 -5.05 2.30
C ALA A 584 -37.26 -3.58 2.71
N THR A 585 -36.33 -3.29 3.62
CA THR A 585 -36.01 -1.92 4.06
C THR A 585 -35.53 -1.05 2.90
N TYR A 586 -34.65 -1.57 2.05
CA TYR A 586 -34.14 -0.85 0.88
C TYR A 586 -35.22 -0.57 -0.17
N ARG A 587 -36.15 -1.51 -0.40
CA ARG A 587 -37.29 -1.30 -1.29
C ARG A 587 -38.25 -0.24 -0.74
N LEU A 588 -38.49 -0.25 0.57
CA LEU A 588 -39.26 0.79 1.26
C LEU A 588 -38.64 2.18 1.06
N MET A 589 -37.34 2.30 1.32
CA MET A 589 -36.60 3.56 1.10
C MET A 589 -36.70 4.03 -0.36
N ALA A 590 -36.47 3.14 -1.32
CA ALA A 590 -36.56 3.48 -2.74
C ALA A 590 -37.97 3.93 -3.14
N ARG A 591 -39.02 3.24 -2.66
CA ARG A 591 -40.41 3.60 -2.95
C ARG A 591 -40.81 4.93 -2.32
N ALA A 592 -40.39 5.17 -1.08
CA ALA A 592 -40.64 6.43 -0.39
C ALA A 592 -39.99 7.62 -1.11
N LEU A 593 -38.73 7.48 -1.53
CA LEU A 593 -37.99 8.56 -2.19
C LEU A 593 -38.44 8.83 -3.63
N ALA A 594 -39.17 7.90 -4.25
CA ALA A 594 -39.84 8.14 -5.53
C ALA A 594 -40.86 9.28 -5.44
N ASN A 595 -41.38 9.58 -4.24
CA ASN A 595 -42.12 10.80 -3.97
C ASN A 595 -41.11 11.96 -3.71
N PRO A 596 -41.08 13.00 -4.57
CA PRO A 596 -40.16 14.13 -4.41
C PRO A 596 -40.47 14.99 -3.18
N ALA A 597 -41.71 14.97 -2.67
CA ALA A 597 -42.10 15.73 -1.48
C ALA A 597 -41.52 15.15 -0.17
N VAL A 598 -41.07 13.89 -0.17
CA VAL A 598 -40.51 13.23 1.01
C VAL A 598 -39.13 13.79 1.34
N THR A 599 -39.00 14.32 2.55
CA THR A 599 -37.77 14.95 3.09
C THR A 599 -37.03 14.04 4.08
N HIS A 600 -37.76 13.17 4.77
CA HIS A 600 -37.22 12.27 5.78
C HIS A 600 -37.85 10.89 5.64
N PHE A 601 -37.14 9.86 6.07
CA PHE A 601 -37.60 8.48 6.15
C PHE A 601 -37.46 8.00 7.60
N GLN A 602 -38.51 7.38 8.14
CA GLN A 602 -38.52 6.76 9.45
C GLN A 602 -38.94 5.30 9.33
N LEU A 603 -38.04 4.38 9.68
CA LEU A 603 -38.35 2.94 9.67
C LEU A 603 -39.14 2.56 10.93
N LEU A 604 -40.23 1.82 10.75
CA LEU A 604 -41.12 1.28 11.77
C LEU A 604 -41.46 -0.19 11.49
N SER A 605 -41.98 -0.87 12.50
CA SER A 605 -42.64 -2.18 12.35
C SER A 605 -44.12 -2.04 12.70
N GLU A 606 -44.93 -3.07 12.42
CA GLU A 606 -46.34 -3.12 12.81
C GLU A 606 -46.57 -3.04 14.34
N SER A 607 -45.51 -3.28 15.12
CA SER A 607 -45.49 -3.20 16.59
C SER A 607 -44.93 -1.87 17.13
N CYS A 608 -44.73 -0.86 16.28
CA CYS A 608 -44.27 0.46 16.70
C CYS A 608 -45.44 1.43 16.87
N LEU A 609 -45.33 2.37 17.81
CA LEU A 609 -46.29 3.48 17.98
C LEU A 609 -45.55 4.78 18.32
N PRO A 610 -46.05 5.95 17.89
CA PRO A 610 -45.55 7.23 18.37
C PRO A 610 -45.86 7.38 19.87
N LEU A 611 -44.85 7.79 20.66
CA LEU A 611 -44.97 8.08 22.09
C LEU A 611 -45.31 9.54 22.38
N GLN A 612 -45.08 10.40 21.39
CA GLN A 612 -45.30 11.84 21.44
C GLN A 612 -46.02 12.28 20.18
N ASP A 613 -46.61 13.48 20.22
CA ASP A 613 -47.15 14.13 19.04
C ASP A 613 -46.08 14.24 17.93
N ILE A 614 -46.46 13.89 16.70
CA ILE A 614 -45.60 13.97 15.52
C ILE A 614 -45.14 15.40 15.26
N ALA A 615 -45.94 16.42 15.61
CA ALA A 615 -45.52 17.83 15.50
C ALA A 615 -44.24 18.12 16.31
N ARG A 616 -44.03 17.45 17.45
CA ARG A 616 -42.78 17.57 18.23
C ARG A 616 -41.60 16.91 17.53
N PHE A 617 -41.85 15.83 16.80
CA PHE A 617 -40.82 15.18 16.00
C PHE A 617 -40.45 16.06 14.79
N GLU A 618 -41.43 16.67 14.12
CA GLU A 618 -41.19 17.66 13.06
C GLU A 618 -40.33 18.84 13.56
N ALA A 619 -40.70 19.42 14.72
CA ALA A 619 -39.96 20.53 15.32
C ALA A 619 -38.51 20.14 15.67
N TYR A 620 -38.29 18.90 16.13
CA TYR A 620 -36.94 18.37 16.36
C TYR A 620 -36.14 18.23 15.06
N LEU A 621 -36.75 17.70 13.99
CA LEU A 621 -36.08 17.57 12.70
C LEU A 621 -35.68 18.94 12.11
N LEU A 622 -36.53 19.95 12.25
CA LEU A 622 -36.24 21.31 11.78
C LEU A 622 -35.13 21.99 12.61
N LYS A 623 -35.14 21.81 13.93
CA LYS A 623 -34.18 22.42 14.84
C LYS A 623 -32.80 21.74 14.79
N GLU A 624 -32.78 20.42 14.91
CA GLU A 624 -31.53 19.65 15.05
C GLU A 624 -30.99 19.18 13.70
N GLN A 625 -31.80 19.16 12.64
CA GLN A 625 -31.41 18.76 11.28
C GLN A 625 -30.50 17.51 11.22
N PRO A 626 -30.86 16.39 11.88
CA PRO A 626 -30.04 15.20 11.86
C PRO A 626 -30.10 14.52 10.49
N ASP A 627 -28.95 14.06 10.01
CA ASP A 627 -28.85 13.29 8.76
C ASP A 627 -29.26 11.84 8.92
N ALA A 628 -28.94 11.27 10.09
CA ALA A 628 -29.34 9.95 10.52
C ALA A 628 -29.53 9.92 12.03
N MET A 629 -30.63 9.32 12.47
CA MET A 629 -30.99 9.05 13.86
C MET A 629 -30.85 7.54 14.09
N ILE A 630 -29.65 7.12 14.48
CA ILE A 630 -29.27 5.71 14.59
C ILE A 630 -28.11 5.56 15.59
N ASP A 631 -28.21 4.56 16.47
CA ASP A 631 -27.13 4.25 17.39
C ASP A 631 -26.10 3.36 16.66
N ILE A 632 -24.87 3.84 16.54
CA ILE A 632 -23.77 3.09 15.89
C ILE A 632 -22.74 2.71 16.94
N LEU A 633 -22.54 1.41 17.10
CA LEU A 633 -21.54 0.82 17.99
C LEU A 633 -20.44 0.15 17.16
N PRO A 634 -19.26 0.77 17.03
CA PRO A 634 -18.14 0.18 16.31
C PRO A 634 -17.65 -1.10 16.97
N VAL A 635 -17.27 -2.08 16.17
CA VAL A 635 -16.70 -3.36 16.66
C VAL A 635 -15.20 -3.21 16.92
N SER A 636 -14.81 -2.14 17.61
CA SER A 636 -13.43 -1.86 18.00
C SER A 636 -13.11 -2.34 19.42
N THR A 637 -14.14 -2.47 20.26
CA THR A 637 -13.99 -2.90 21.65
C THR A 637 -14.13 -4.43 21.74
N ASP A 638 -13.23 -5.05 22.51
CA ASP A 638 -13.23 -6.48 22.81
C ASP A 638 -14.63 -6.98 23.23
N GLN A 639 -15.32 -6.24 24.09
CA GLN A 639 -16.66 -6.57 24.58
C GLN A 639 -17.72 -6.71 23.46
N ILE A 640 -17.70 -5.80 22.48
CA ILE A 640 -18.64 -5.79 21.35
C ILE A 640 -18.28 -6.89 20.36
N LEU A 641 -16.97 -7.07 20.11
CA LEU A 641 -16.46 -8.16 19.30
C LEU A 641 -16.87 -9.54 19.87
N TYR A 642 -16.88 -9.70 21.19
CA TYR A 642 -17.25 -10.97 21.79
C TYR A 642 -18.75 -11.25 21.71
N SER A 643 -19.56 -10.24 21.97
CA SER A 643 -21.02 -10.40 21.97
C SER A 643 -21.58 -10.56 20.54
N HIS A 644 -21.06 -9.81 19.56
CA HIS A 644 -21.66 -9.69 18.23
C HIS A 644 -20.68 -9.95 17.06
N GLY A 645 -19.37 -10.08 17.29
CA GLY A 645 -18.33 -10.24 16.26
C GLY A 645 -18.49 -11.40 15.29
N TRP A 646 -19.10 -12.49 15.74
CA TRP A 646 -19.32 -13.67 14.90
C TRP A 646 -20.44 -13.46 13.86
N ARG A 647 -21.27 -12.42 13.99
CA ARG A 647 -22.40 -12.14 13.07
C ARG A 647 -21.96 -11.65 11.69
N TYR A 648 -20.77 -11.04 11.58
CA TYR A 648 -20.19 -10.58 10.31
C TYR A 648 -19.48 -11.67 9.51
N LEU A 649 -19.42 -12.90 10.04
CA LEU A 649 -18.86 -14.05 9.34
C LEU A 649 -19.95 -14.71 8.48
N PRO A 650 -19.64 -15.16 7.25
CA PRO A 650 -20.64 -15.78 6.38
C PRO A 650 -21.30 -16.99 7.04
N ARG A 651 -22.62 -17.14 6.82
CA ARG A 651 -23.50 -18.15 7.43
C ARG A 651 -23.04 -19.58 7.17
N THR A 652 -22.47 -19.83 5.99
CA THR A 652 -21.96 -21.14 5.54
C THR A 652 -20.51 -21.40 5.94
N ALA A 653 -19.81 -20.41 6.52
CA ALA A 653 -18.41 -20.57 6.88
C ALA A 653 -18.26 -21.38 8.19
N LEU A 654 -17.37 -22.38 8.17
CA LEU A 654 -16.90 -23.08 9.37
C LEU A 654 -16.45 -22.09 10.47
N LEU A 655 -15.83 -20.98 10.05
CA LEU A 655 -15.40 -19.87 10.91
C LEU A 655 -16.53 -19.26 11.74
N ARG A 656 -17.77 -19.23 11.25
CA ARG A 656 -18.92 -18.74 12.03
C ARG A 656 -19.26 -19.70 13.17
N ARG A 657 -19.24 -21.02 12.92
CA ARG A 657 -19.50 -22.03 13.96
C ARG A 657 -18.41 -21.96 15.05
N ILE A 658 -17.16 -21.81 14.63
CA ILE A 658 -16.02 -21.61 15.53
C ILE A 658 -16.19 -20.29 16.30
N GLY A 659 -16.49 -19.18 15.62
CA GLY A 659 -16.69 -17.87 16.24
C GLY A 659 -17.83 -17.84 17.25
N ARG A 660 -18.98 -18.45 16.92
CA ARG A 660 -20.11 -18.57 17.85
C ARG A 660 -19.73 -19.39 19.08
N ARG A 661 -19.05 -20.53 18.90
CA ARG A 661 -18.61 -21.35 20.03
C ARG A 661 -17.53 -20.64 20.87
N ALA A 662 -16.63 -19.92 20.24
CA ALA A 662 -15.66 -19.06 20.91
C ALA A 662 -16.35 -17.95 21.72
N SER A 663 -17.42 -17.33 21.20
CA SER A 663 -18.19 -16.34 21.96
C SER A 663 -18.85 -16.93 23.22
N THR A 664 -19.32 -18.18 23.17
CA THR A 664 -19.86 -18.85 24.36
C THR A 664 -18.78 -19.15 25.40
N TRP A 665 -17.56 -19.48 24.98
CA TRP A 665 -16.43 -19.66 25.91
C TRP A 665 -16.01 -18.36 26.58
N VAL A 666 -16.15 -17.23 25.89
CA VAL A 666 -15.84 -15.91 26.45
C VAL A 666 -16.91 -15.44 27.43
N ALA A 667 -18.19 -15.64 27.10
CA ALA A 667 -19.32 -15.27 27.97
C ALA A 667 -19.38 -16.12 29.26
N GLY A 668 -19.02 -17.41 29.18
CA GLY A 668 -19.11 -18.33 30.32
C GLY A 668 -20.56 -18.70 30.67
N ASN A 669 -20.78 -19.25 31.87
CA ASN A 669 -22.11 -19.71 32.33
C ASN A 669 -22.96 -18.60 32.98
N GLN A 670 -22.38 -17.43 33.26
CA GLN A 670 -23.08 -16.31 33.88
C GLN A 670 -23.62 -15.37 32.80
N HIS A 671 -24.95 -15.29 32.68
CA HIS A 671 -25.65 -14.46 31.71
C HIS A 671 -25.81 -13.04 32.27
N ALA A 672 -24.72 -12.27 32.28
CA ALA A 672 -24.79 -10.85 32.62
C ALA A 672 -24.96 -10.04 31.32
N HIS A 673 -25.96 -9.16 31.31
CA HIS A 673 -26.29 -8.34 30.15
C HIS A 673 -26.15 -6.85 30.50
N ARG A 674 -25.73 -6.05 29.53
CA ARG A 674 -25.68 -4.59 29.64
C ARG A 674 -26.33 -3.96 28.44
N ASP A 675 -27.29 -3.09 28.69
CA ASP A 675 -27.87 -2.24 27.67
C ASP A 675 -26.88 -1.13 27.30
N LEU A 676 -26.58 -1.03 26.01
CA LEU A 676 -25.73 0.01 25.43
C LEU A 676 -26.42 0.56 24.19
N GLY A 677 -26.92 1.79 24.29
CA GLY A 677 -27.77 2.37 23.24
C GLY A 677 -29.05 1.55 23.04
N SER A 678 -29.34 1.19 21.80
CA SER A 678 -30.49 0.36 21.43
C SER A 678 -30.22 -1.16 21.44
N LEU A 679 -29.08 -1.62 21.96
CA LEU A 679 -28.67 -3.02 21.96
C LEU A 679 -28.39 -3.57 23.36
N ASN A 680 -28.61 -4.88 23.51
CA ASN A 680 -28.25 -5.63 24.70
C ASN A 680 -26.95 -6.43 24.46
N LEU A 681 -25.93 -6.19 25.27
CA LEU A 681 -24.61 -6.81 25.14
C LEU A 681 -24.39 -7.88 26.22
N SER A 682 -23.95 -9.07 25.81
CA SER A 682 -23.53 -10.14 26.73
C SER A 682 -22.15 -9.81 27.34
N LEU A 683 -22.08 -9.56 28.65
CA LEU A 683 -20.86 -9.21 29.36
C LEU A 683 -19.93 -10.41 29.56
N ALA A 684 -18.63 -10.22 29.33
CA ALA A 684 -17.62 -11.24 29.60
C ALA A 684 -17.03 -11.05 31.01
N LEU A 685 -17.62 -11.71 32.01
CA LEU A 685 -17.11 -11.70 33.38
C LEU A 685 -15.88 -12.62 33.53
N PRO A 686 -14.86 -12.27 34.33
CA PRO A 686 -13.69 -13.12 34.54
C PRO A 686 -14.08 -14.48 35.12
N ALA A 687 -13.62 -15.58 34.51
CA ALA A 687 -13.88 -16.91 35.04
C ALA A 687 -13.15 -17.14 36.37
N ALA A 688 -13.85 -17.72 37.36
CA ALA A 688 -13.29 -18.01 38.68
C ALA A 688 -12.18 -19.10 38.64
N ASN A 689 -12.33 -20.11 37.76
CA ASN A 689 -11.44 -21.28 37.71
C ASN A 689 -10.41 -21.18 36.57
N PHE A 690 -9.26 -21.85 36.72
CA PHE A 690 -8.15 -21.81 35.74
C PHE A 690 -8.56 -22.31 34.35
N SER A 691 -9.28 -23.42 34.25
CA SER A 691 -9.80 -23.95 32.98
C SER A 691 -10.72 -22.97 32.26
N GLY A 692 -11.55 -22.24 33.01
CA GLY A 692 -12.40 -21.18 32.49
C GLY A 692 -11.60 -19.99 31.95
N ARG A 693 -10.53 -19.58 32.64
CA ARG A 693 -9.62 -18.52 32.17
C ARG A 693 -8.91 -18.89 30.88
N VAL A 694 -8.47 -20.15 30.75
CA VAL A 694 -7.88 -20.68 29.50
C VAL A 694 -8.92 -20.70 28.38
N ALA A 695 -10.14 -21.18 28.63
CA ALA A 695 -11.21 -21.19 27.63
C ALA A 695 -11.57 -19.76 27.15
N GLN A 696 -11.63 -18.79 28.08
CA GLN A 696 -11.82 -17.38 27.74
C GLN A 696 -10.66 -16.85 26.89
N TRP A 697 -9.40 -17.13 27.23
CA TRP A 697 -8.24 -16.70 26.46
C TRP A 697 -8.24 -17.28 25.03
N VAL A 698 -8.52 -18.58 24.88
CA VAL A 698 -8.65 -19.25 23.59
C VAL A 698 -9.80 -18.64 22.78
N GLY A 699 -10.97 -18.44 23.41
CA GLY A 699 -12.14 -17.85 22.77
C GLY A 699 -11.88 -16.42 22.26
N ARG A 700 -11.23 -15.58 23.07
CA ARG A 700 -10.84 -14.21 22.67
C ARG A 700 -9.88 -14.22 21.49
N SER A 701 -8.89 -15.10 21.52
CA SER A 701 -7.90 -15.23 20.45
C SER A 701 -8.53 -15.70 19.14
N ALA A 702 -9.41 -16.72 19.20
CA ALA A 702 -10.14 -17.23 18.05
C ALA A 702 -11.08 -16.17 17.44
N LEU A 703 -11.76 -15.37 18.25
CA LEU A 703 -12.62 -14.28 17.77
C LEU A 703 -11.83 -13.15 17.12
N ARG A 704 -10.67 -12.77 17.68
CA ARG A 704 -9.76 -11.79 17.06
C ARG A 704 -9.21 -12.30 15.73
N LEU A 705 -8.84 -13.58 15.65
CA LEU A 705 -8.41 -14.23 14.40
C LEU A 705 -9.54 -14.27 13.36
N ALA A 706 -10.77 -14.60 13.78
CA ALA A 706 -11.92 -14.60 12.89
C ALA A 706 -12.28 -13.19 12.40
N ALA A 707 -12.19 -12.17 13.27
CA ALA A 707 -12.38 -10.76 12.90
C ALA A 707 -11.40 -10.30 11.81
N ARG A 708 -10.12 -10.72 11.91
CA ARG A 708 -9.10 -10.45 10.88
C ARG A 708 -9.44 -11.05 9.50
N SER A 709 -10.17 -12.17 9.47
CA SER A 709 -10.62 -12.76 8.20
C SER A 709 -11.71 -11.93 7.52
N GLY A 710 -12.60 -11.29 8.29
CA GLY A 710 -13.60 -10.35 7.79
C GLY A 710 -12.98 -9.01 7.37
N GLN A 711 -11.89 -8.60 8.02
CA GLN A 711 -11.17 -7.36 7.72
C GLN A 711 -10.66 -7.30 6.28
N ARG A 712 -10.25 -8.44 5.69
CA ARG A 712 -9.86 -8.53 4.27
C ARG A 712 -10.91 -7.99 3.29
N LEU A 713 -12.20 -8.15 3.60
CA LEU A 713 -13.28 -7.61 2.78
C LEU A 713 -13.44 -6.11 2.97
N LEU A 714 -13.35 -5.63 4.21
CA LEU A 714 -13.39 -4.20 4.51
C LEU A 714 -12.22 -3.49 3.80
N ASP A 715 -11.02 -4.06 3.90
CA ASP A 715 -9.81 -3.56 3.24
C ASP A 715 -9.97 -3.51 1.72
N ALA A 716 -10.54 -4.56 1.11
CA ALA A 716 -10.81 -4.62 -0.33
C ALA A 716 -11.83 -3.56 -0.80
N ASN A 717 -12.61 -2.98 0.11
CA ASN A 717 -13.60 -1.94 -0.17
C ASN A 717 -13.29 -0.60 0.52
N ALA A 718 -12.08 -0.45 1.08
CA ALA A 718 -11.63 0.77 1.77
C ALA A 718 -12.48 1.21 2.98
N LEU A 719 -13.08 0.24 3.66
CA LEU A 719 -13.87 0.46 4.88
C LEU A 719 -12.96 0.25 6.11
N GLN A 720 -13.07 1.12 7.11
CA GLN A 720 -12.26 1.14 8.32
C GLN A 720 -12.70 0.14 9.39
N GLY A 721 -13.99 -0.24 9.44
CA GLY A 721 -14.47 -1.13 10.49
C GLY A 721 -15.92 -1.57 10.34
N TYR A 722 -16.29 -2.64 11.04
CA TYR A 722 -17.69 -3.05 11.20
C TYR A 722 -18.36 -2.27 12.32
N ALA A 723 -19.68 -2.08 12.21
CA ALA A 723 -20.50 -1.52 13.28
C ALA A 723 -21.85 -2.22 13.39
N ILE A 724 -22.46 -2.15 14.57
CA ILE A 724 -23.80 -2.66 14.88
C ILE A 724 -24.67 -1.60 15.52
N GLY A 725 -25.97 -1.86 15.51
CA GLY A 725 -27.00 -1.15 16.26
C GLY A 725 -28.34 -1.86 16.09
N ALA A 726 -29.42 -1.27 16.60
CA ALA A 726 -30.74 -1.82 16.33
C ALA A 726 -31.17 -1.50 14.89
N GLN A 727 -32.00 -2.36 14.30
CA GLN A 727 -32.53 -2.18 12.95
C GLN A 727 -33.25 -0.83 12.71
N TRP A 728 -33.80 -0.20 13.76
CA TRP A 728 -34.70 0.96 13.64
C TRP A 728 -33.93 2.26 13.58
N PHE A 729 -34.05 2.97 12.47
CA PHE A 729 -33.42 4.26 12.24
C PHE A 729 -34.35 5.22 11.51
N GLY A 730 -34.04 6.51 11.62
CA GLY A 730 -34.56 7.54 10.72
C GLY A 730 -33.42 8.26 10.01
N ALA A 731 -33.66 8.78 8.82
CA ALA A 731 -32.66 9.51 8.04
C ALA A 731 -33.32 10.55 7.13
N ASN A 732 -32.60 11.62 6.81
CA ASN A 732 -33.08 12.58 5.82
C ASN A 732 -32.89 12.06 4.39
N ARG A 733 -33.49 12.75 3.42
CA ARG A 733 -33.49 12.36 2.01
C ARG A 733 -32.07 12.11 1.48
N ARG A 734 -31.12 13.01 1.75
CA ARG A 734 -29.74 12.87 1.24
C ARG A 734 -29.04 11.63 1.75
N THR A 735 -29.23 11.28 3.02
CA THR A 735 -28.64 10.08 3.61
C THR A 735 -29.27 8.82 3.05
N VAL A 736 -30.60 8.82 2.84
CA VAL A 736 -31.29 7.68 2.23
C VAL A 736 -30.84 7.49 0.77
N GLN A 737 -30.73 8.56 -0.02
CA GLN A 737 -30.17 8.52 -1.37
C GLN A 737 -28.75 7.95 -1.37
N TRP A 738 -27.92 8.42 -0.44
CA TRP A 738 -26.55 7.93 -0.28
C TRP A 738 -26.51 6.43 0.07
N LEU A 739 -27.37 5.94 0.96
CA LEU A 739 -27.46 4.51 1.28
C LEU A 739 -27.84 3.66 0.07
N LEU A 740 -28.75 4.14 -0.78
CA LEU A 740 -29.14 3.48 -2.03
C LEU A 740 -27.96 3.43 -3.02
N LEU A 741 -27.23 4.53 -3.18
CA LEU A 741 -26.03 4.61 -4.03
C LEU A 741 -24.88 3.74 -3.51
N ALA A 742 -24.62 3.77 -2.21
CA ALA A 742 -23.54 3.01 -1.56
C ALA A 742 -23.72 1.50 -1.77
N ARG A 743 -24.96 1.00 -1.71
CA ARG A 743 -25.29 -0.40 -2.00
C ARG A 743 -24.88 -0.79 -3.43
N GLN A 744 -25.08 0.09 -4.41
CA GLN A 744 -24.71 -0.14 -5.81
C GLN A 744 -23.19 -0.03 -6.03
N ALA A 745 -22.54 0.92 -5.36
CA ALA A 745 -21.10 1.16 -5.47
C ALA A 745 -20.24 0.05 -4.83
N LEU A 746 -20.80 -0.69 -3.86
CA LEU A 746 -20.09 -1.71 -3.08
C LEU A 746 -20.69 -3.12 -3.25
N PRO A 747 -20.73 -3.70 -4.47
CA PRO A 747 -21.41 -4.97 -4.72
C PRO A 747 -20.79 -6.16 -3.97
N ALA A 748 -19.46 -6.20 -3.79
CA ALA A 748 -18.78 -7.26 -3.05
C ALA A 748 -19.11 -7.22 -1.54
N PHE A 749 -19.21 -6.02 -0.98
CA PHE A 749 -19.62 -5.80 0.40
C PHE A 749 -21.09 -6.22 0.60
N THR A 750 -21.97 -5.83 -0.31
CA THR A 750 -23.37 -6.25 -0.31
C THR A 750 -23.51 -7.78 -0.41
N ALA A 751 -22.79 -8.42 -1.33
CA ALA A 751 -22.80 -9.88 -1.49
C ALA A 751 -22.23 -10.64 -0.27
N HIS A 752 -21.37 -10.01 0.53
CA HIS A 752 -20.94 -10.57 1.81
C HIS A 752 -22.05 -10.50 2.86
N TYR A 753 -22.69 -9.35 3.00
CA TYR A 753 -23.77 -9.17 3.96
C TYR A 753 -25.02 -9.99 3.65
N GLN A 754 -25.28 -10.28 2.38
CA GLN A 754 -26.30 -11.26 1.96
C GLN A 754 -26.11 -12.64 2.59
N ARG A 755 -24.86 -12.97 2.95
CA ARG A 755 -24.50 -14.23 3.59
C ARG A 755 -24.28 -14.08 5.09
N CYS A 756 -24.42 -12.90 5.68
CA CYS A 756 -24.19 -12.69 7.12
C CYS A 756 -25.43 -13.00 7.96
N HIS A 757 -25.27 -13.07 9.28
CA HIS A 757 -26.37 -13.32 10.21
C HIS A 757 -26.86 -12.02 10.86
N ILE A 758 -28.17 -11.77 10.81
CA ILE A 758 -28.82 -10.54 11.27
C ILE A 758 -28.14 -9.31 10.64
N PRO A 759 -28.10 -9.23 9.28
CA PRO A 759 -27.46 -8.12 8.58
C PRO A 759 -28.23 -6.79 8.77
N ASP A 760 -29.51 -6.84 9.14
CA ASP A 760 -30.36 -5.70 9.45
C ASP A 760 -29.88 -4.88 10.66
N GLU A 761 -29.15 -5.50 11.59
CA GLU A 761 -28.54 -4.82 12.75
C GLU A 761 -27.11 -4.33 12.49
N SER A 762 -26.57 -4.46 11.27
CA SER A 762 -25.14 -4.19 11.02
C SER A 762 -24.81 -3.57 9.66
N TYR A 763 -25.59 -3.81 8.61
CA TYR A 763 -25.28 -3.36 7.25
C TYR A 763 -25.31 -1.83 7.13
N VAL A 764 -26.45 -1.19 7.46
CA VAL A 764 -26.61 0.27 7.42
C VAL A 764 -25.65 0.96 8.41
N HIS A 765 -25.52 0.40 9.63
CA HIS A 765 -24.58 0.87 10.66
C HIS A 765 -23.15 0.89 10.15
N THR A 766 -22.71 -0.19 9.51
CA THR A 766 -21.36 -0.29 8.94
C THR A 766 -21.17 0.72 7.81
N LEU A 767 -22.15 0.92 6.93
CA LEU A 767 -22.04 1.92 5.86
C LEU A 767 -21.90 3.35 6.44
N LEU A 768 -22.78 3.75 7.36
CA LEU A 768 -22.75 5.08 7.96
C LEU A 768 -21.51 5.31 8.84
N HIS A 769 -21.08 4.30 9.60
CA HIS A 769 -19.85 4.35 10.37
C HIS A 769 -18.65 4.68 9.48
N ASN A 770 -18.53 3.99 8.34
CA ASN A 770 -17.42 4.19 7.41
C ASN A 770 -17.55 5.48 6.61
N ALA A 771 -18.76 5.97 6.34
CA ALA A 771 -18.99 7.28 5.75
C ALA A 771 -18.43 8.40 6.63
N VAL A 772 -18.80 8.40 7.91
CA VAL A 772 -18.30 9.37 8.89
C VAL A 772 -16.78 9.24 9.04
N ALA A 773 -16.27 8.01 9.14
CA ALA A 773 -14.84 7.76 9.28
C ALA A 773 -14.03 8.17 8.04
N ALA A 774 -14.64 8.17 6.85
CA ALA A 774 -14.07 8.69 5.61
C ALA A 774 -14.16 10.22 5.48
N GLY A 775 -14.74 10.92 6.47
CA GLY A 775 -14.85 12.38 6.51
C GLY A 775 -16.08 12.94 5.81
N LEU A 776 -17.11 12.13 5.51
CA LEU A 776 -18.36 12.66 4.97
C LEU A 776 -19.07 13.50 6.05
N PRO A 777 -19.57 14.70 5.72
CA PRO A 777 -20.17 15.62 6.69
C PRO A 777 -21.62 15.21 7.05
N LEU A 778 -21.75 14.11 7.78
CA LEU A 778 -23.01 13.56 8.29
C LEU A 778 -23.21 13.94 9.77
N ARG A 779 -24.29 14.64 10.07
CA ARG A 779 -24.76 14.95 11.42
C ARG A 779 -25.57 13.77 11.98
N MET A 780 -24.89 12.95 12.77
CA MET A 780 -25.50 11.79 13.43
C MET A 780 -26.22 12.20 14.72
N ALA A 781 -27.39 11.62 14.96
CA ALA A 781 -28.14 11.75 16.21
C ALA A 781 -28.47 10.36 16.80
N PRO A 782 -28.74 10.27 18.12
CA PRO A 782 -29.13 9.01 18.75
C PRO A 782 -30.41 8.42 18.15
N ALA A 783 -30.56 7.09 18.22
CA ALA A 783 -31.78 6.41 17.79
C ALA A 783 -33.00 6.95 18.55
N ASN A 784 -34.14 7.11 17.86
CA ASN A 784 -35.36 7.71 18.42
C ASN A 784 -36.42 6.70 18.88
N HIS A 785 -36.05 5.42 18.98
CA HIS A 785 -36.88 4.32 19.44
C HIS A 785 -36.60 3.96 20.90
N ALA A 786 -37.66 3.76 21.69
CA ALA A 786 -37.59 3.13 23.01
C ALA A 786 -37.72 1.61 22.87
N LEU A 787 -36.71 0.89 23.38
CA LEU A 787 -36.56 -0.56 23.34
C LEU A 787 -36.11 -1.03 24.73
N TYR A 788 -36.70 -2.11 25.24
CA TYR A 788 -36.37 -2.67 26.56
C TYR A 788 -36.04 -4.17 26.46
N TRP A 789 -35.14 -4.63 27.34
CA TRP A 789 -34.54 -5.96 27.37
C TRP A 789 -34.44 -6.48 28.82
N ASP A 790 -35.56 -6.50 29.51
CA ASP A 790 -35.70 -7.00 30.88
C ASP A 790 -35.71 -8.56 30.94
N GLY A 791 -36.05 -9.23 29.83
CA GLY A 791 -36.12 -10.69 29.72
C GLY A 791 -34.88 -11.36 29.12
N ASN A 792 -34.83 -12.70 29.20
CA ASN A 792 -33.75 -13.53 28.60
C ASN A 792 -34.00 -13.86 27.10
N GLY A 793 -34.81 -13.06 26.41
CA GLY A 793 -35.21 -13.29 25.02
C GLY A 793 -34.12 -12.92 24.00
N THR A 794 -34.27 -13.40 22.75
CA THR A 794 -33.39 -13.03 21.61
C THR A 794 -33.79 -11.71 20.93
N GLY A 795 -34.82 -11.03 21.43
CA GLY A 795 -35.34 -9.76 20.95
C GLY A 795 -35.94 -8.94 22.09
N PRO A 796 -36.30 -7.67 21.85
CA PRO A 796 -36.88 -6.80 22.88
C PRO A 796 -38.21 -7.35 23.40
N ASP A 797 -38.50 -7.08 24.68
CA ASP A 797 -39.67 -7.60 25.38
C ASP A 797 -40.99 -7.01 24.87
N LEU A 798 -42.07 -7.77 25.03
CA LEU A 798 -43.43 -7.28 24.77
C LEU A 798 -43.79 -6.21 25.81
N LEU A 799 -44.15 -5.02 25.35
CA LEU A 799 -44.55 -3.91 26.21
C LEU A 799 -45.92 -4.17 26.84
N THR A 800 -46.02 -3.90 28.14
CA THR A 800 -47.24 -4.05 28.95
C THR A 800 -47.59 -2.72 29.64
N ASP A 801 -48.77 -2.63 30.27
CA ASP A 801 -49.19 -1.40 30.97
C ASP A 801 -48.22 -0.93 32.07
N ARG A 802 -47.40 -1.85 32.62
CA ARG A 802 -46.35 -1.52 33.60
C ARG A 802 -45.25 -0.62 33.00
N ASP A 803 -45.09 -0.67 31.68
CA ASP A 803 -44.03 0.05 30.96
C ASP A 803 -44.43 1.47 30.59
N TYR A 804 -45.70 1.83 30.76
CA TYR A 804 -46.23 3.15 30.39
C TYR A 804 -45.43 4.31 31.01
N GLY A 805 -45.08 4.18 32.30
CA GLY A 805 -44.30 5.19 33.01
C GLY A 805 -42.91 5.40 32.42
N ARG A 806 -42.17 4.31 32.15
CA ARG A 806 -40.83 4.39 31.56
C ARG A 806 -40.85 4.85 30.10
N LEU A 807 -41.83 4.40 29.30
CA LEU A 807 -42.04 4.88 27.93
C LEU A 807 -42.24 6.39 27.90
N SER A 808 -43.07 6.90 28.81
CA SER A 808 -43.36 8.32 28.96
C SER A 808 -42.16 9.17 29.37
N ALA A 809 -41.24 8.61 30.16
CA ALA A 809 -40.04 9.28 30.64
C ALA A 809 -38.84 9.14 29.68
N SER A 810 -38.92 8.25 28.68
CA SER A 810 -37.80 7.90 27.80
C SER A 810 -37.26 9.05 26.94
N GLY A 811 -38.07 10.09 26.69
CA GLY A 811 -37.76 11.17 25.76
C GLY A 811 -37.69 10.75 24.28
N LYS A 812 -37.94 9.48 23.96
CA LYS A 812 -37.97 8.94 22.59
C LYS A 812 -39.28 9.31 21.88
N TYR A 813 -39.27 9.26 20.55
CA TYR A 813 -40.45 9.61 19.73
C TYR A 813 -41.29 8.37 19.40
N PHE A 814 -40.66 7.19 19.31
CA PHE A 814 -41.34 5.94 18.98
C PHE A 814 -41.05 4.88 20.04
N GLY A 815 -42.04 4.05 20.35
CA GLY A 815 -41.87 2.84 21.15
C GLY A 815 -42.01 1.63 20.25
N ARG A 816 -41.31 0.54 20.56
CA ARG A 816 -41.38 -0.71 19.80
C ARG A 816 -41.72 -1.89 20.70
N LYS A 817 -42.38 -2.89 20.12
CA LYS A 817 -42.89 -4.12 20.74
C LYS A 817 -44.19 -3.95 21.52
N PHE A 818 -45.10 -3.13 20.99
CA PHE A 818 -46.50 -3.19 21.41
C PHE A 818 -47.17 -4.48 20.93
N ASP A 819 -48.18 -4.94 21.66
CA ASP A 819 -49.11 -5.96 21.18
C ASP A 819 -49.73 -5.54 19.83
N LEU A 820 -50.07 -6.49 18.96
CA LEU A 820 -50.65 -6.17 17.65
C LEU A 820 -52.16 -5.94 17.71
N ASP A 821 -52.83 -6.36 18.79
CA ASP A 821 -54.24 -6.07 19.01
C ASP A 821 -54.44 -4.56 19.31
N PRO A 822 -55.07 -3.79 18.40
CA PRO A 822 -55.34 -2.36 18.60
C PRO A 822 -56.19 -2.06 19.84
N ALA A 823 -56.96 -3.03 20.35
CA ALA A 823 -57.80 -2.87 21.53
C ALA A 823 -57.01 -2.89 22.85
N THR A 824 -55.74 -3.30 22.82
CA THR A 824 -54.86 -3.35 24.00
C THR A 824 -54.80 -2.00 24.70
N ALA A 825 -55.00 -2.00 26.03
CA ALA A 825 -55.10 -0.78 26.84
C ALA A 825 -53.88 0.14 26.69
N LEU A 826 -52.67 -0.43 26.69
CA LEU A 826 -51.43 0.32 26.51
C LEU A 826 -51.40 1.11 25.19
N ARG A 827 -51.81 0.51 24.07
CA ARG A 827 -51.80 1.16 22.75
C ARG A 827 -52.72 2.38 22.73
N ARG A 828 -53.96 2.20 23.20
CA ARG A 828 -54.93 3.29 23.32
C ARG A 828 -54.39 4.41 24.21
N ARG A 829 -53.89 4.08 25.39
CA ARG A 829 -53.36 5.05 26.36
C ARG A 829 -52.17 5.85 25.83
N VAL A 830 -51.28 5.22 25.05
CA VAL A 830 -50.14 5.89 24.41
C VAL A 830 -50.60 6.82 23.29
N LEU A 831 -51.52 6.37 22.43
CA LEU A 831 -52.06 7.16 21.33
C LEU A 831 -52.93 8.32 21.80
N ASP A 832 -53.77 8.11 22.81
CA ASP A 832 -54.59 9.16 23.43
C ASP A 832 -53.70 10.27 24.00
N ARG A 833 -52.57 9.92 24.62
CA ARG A 833 -51.59 10.89 25.12
C ARG A 833 -50.89 11.63 23.97
N ALA A 834 -50.44 10.91 22.94
CA ALA A 834 -49.79 11.51 21.78
C ALA A 834 -50.74 12.48 21.06
N GLY A 835 -52.01 12.12 20.92
CA GLY A 835 -53.05 12.97 20.32
C GLY A 835 -53.56 14.11 21.23
N ALA A 836 -53.64 13.91 22.55
CA ALA A 836 -54.04 14.95 23.50
C ALA A 836 -52.97 16.03 23.67
N ALA A 837 -51.68 15.66 23.60
CA ALA A 837 -50.57 16.62 23.64
C ALA A 837 -50.61 17.63 22.49
N GLY A 838 -51.14 17.26 21.32
CA GLY A 838 -51.31 18.15 20.16
C GLY A 838 -52.48 19.13 20.28
N ARG A 839 -53.48 18.85 21.13
CA ARG A 839 -54.61 19.78 21.38
C ARG A 839 -54.25 20.93 22.32
N VAL A 840 -53.20 20.77 23.16
CA VAL A 840 -52.80 21.77 24.16
C VAL A 840 -51.82 22.81 23.59
N SER A 841 -51.13 22.54 22.47
CA SER A 841 -50.19 23.46 21.83
C SER A 841 -50.77 24.28 20.67
N GLY A 842 -52.10 24.30 20.50
CA GLY A 842 -52.77 25.13 19.50
C GLY A 842 -52.76 26.62 19.91
N ALA A 843 -51.69 27.34 19.60
CA ALA A 843 -51.74 28.79 19.47
C ALA A 843 -52.41 29.13 18.12
N PRO A 844 -53.31 30.14 18.06
CA PRO A 844 -54.14 30.40 16.89
C PRO A 844 -53.33 30.87 15.68
N HIS A 845 -53.87 30.50 14.51
CA HIS A 845 -53.34 30.61 13.14
C HIS A 845 -52.63 31.91 12.75
#